data_AF-A0A7V0PM87-F1
#
_entry.id   AF-A0A7V0PM87-F1
#
_cell.length_a   1.000
_cell.length_b   1.000
_cell.length_c   1.000
_cell.angle_alpha   90.00
_cell.angle_beta   90.00
_cell.angle_gamma   90.00
#
_symmetry.space_group_name_H-M   'P 1'
#
loop_
_entity.id
_entity.type
_entity.pdbx_description
1 polymer ?
#
loop_
_entity_poly.entity_id
_entity_poly.type
_entity_poly.pdbx_seq_one_letter_code
_entity_poly.pdbx_strand_id
1 'polypeptide(L)'
;DAAFADIVLPATTMFEINSYVAYGPVFRLREQLVEPVGEARNDYLIMAQLAGRLGYGDLYPQTEEALLRFVLEGSGFTPDEVRKAGGTVQISSPMTEYRKWEKGGLRPDGKPGFDTPSGKFEIRSSLLEEYGYEPLPKYTEPTEGPLAAPELAKTFPLIFNSGARPDTDFRSQHHGIAGLLRENPEPTVHVNVRDAQTRGIRSGDLVEVRTARGAVPFRARVSDGIVEGAVECNMGGGAAVGPRAWREWNVNELTDIGNYDEISGFPVFKALLCDVVRIADGGGPARRSGMDAPTGEDERRARPVPAASERARRLVYLDNNATTPVDPMVRKAMLPYLAEEFGNPSSIHHAGWDAHGAIEGARRRVAALINSRPRRLIFTSGGSEANNLAIKGVAFSDARRRKHLVTTRVEHPSVLATCAFLETLGYSITYLPVDGGGRVDPECLRGAIRDDTVLVSIMLANNETGTIQPVRECCRVAHGRGVLFHTDAVQAVGKIPVDVAELGVDLLSLAAHKFHGPKGAGALYVRKGVRLSPLVHGGGQEGGLRGGTQNVTGIVGLGKAAGLAMAGLRRFDRVRSLRDRLEAGIRNLVSGAVLNGDPQRRLPNTLNLILPGLRGESLVVALDQAGVAASSGSACKSGSPEPTHVLLAMGVRAEDAHCAVRFSLSRFNSEEDIDAAVAALRRVLGSMGKTVRFLPCK
;
A
#
# COMPACT_ATOMS: atom_id res chain seq x y z
N ASP A 1 2.89 14.84 -0.23
CA ASP A 1 2.19 14.33 -1.43
C ASP A 1 1.08 15.25 -1.90
N ALA A 2 0.03 15.52 -1.12
CA ALA A 2 -1.06 16.43 -1.55
C ALA A 2 -0.64 17.89 -1.82
N ALA A 3 0.46 18.38 -1.21
CA ALA A 3 0.99 19.73 -1.41
C ALA A 3 1.71 19.96 -2.77
N PHE A 4 1.86 18.90 -3.58
CA PHE A 4 2.52 18.94 -4.89
C PHE A 4 1.61 18.43 -6.00
N ALA A 5 0.33 18.17 -5.71
CA ALA A 5 -0.65 17.63 -6.66
C ALA A 5 -0.96 18.60 -7.81
N ASP A 6 -0.66 19.89 -7.64
CA ASP A 6 -0.73 20.95 -8.65
C ASP A 6 0.44 20.92 -9.67
N ILE A 7 1.45 20.08 -9.45
CA ILE A 7 2.63 19.94 -10.33
C ILE A 7 2.56 18.64 -11.16
N VAL A 8 1.76 17.65 -10.75
CA VAL A 8 1.60 16.37 -11.45
C VAL A 8 0.60 16.52 -12.61
N LEU A 9 0.95 17.37 -13.57
CA LEU A 9 0.24 17.50 -14.84
C LEU A 9 0.64 16.34 -15.78
N PRO A 10 -0.19 16.01 -16.80
CA PRO A 10 0.21 15.06 -17.84
C PRO A 10 1.55 15.47 -18.46
N ALA A 11 2.47 14.53 -18.61
CA ALA A 11 3.74 14.80 -19.28
C ALA A 11 3.50 14.99 -20.78
N THR A 12 4.11 16.00 -21.37
CA THR A 12 4.16 16.17 -22.82
C THR A 12 4.90 15.00 -23.48
N THR A 13 4.49 14.65 -24.69
CA THR A 13 5.21 13.76 -25.60
C THR A 13 6.42 14.47 -26.19
N MET A 14 7.32 13.70 -26.80
CA MET A 14 8.49 14.26 -27.51
C MET A 14 8.13 15.17 -28.69
N PHE A 15 6.90 15.12 -29.18
CA PHE A 15 6.43 15.99 -30.27
C PHE A 15 5.93 17.35 -29.77
N GLU A 16 5.64 17.46 -28.47
CA GLU A 16 5.04 18.63 -27.83
C GLU A 16 6.07 19.53 -27.14
N ILE A 17 7.36 19.22 -27.22
CA ILE A 17 8.42 19.96 -26.53
C ILE A 17 9.63 20.22 -27.41
N ASN A 18 10.34 21.30 -27.09
CA ASN A 18 11.73 21.45 -27.50
C ASN A 18 12.61 20.63 -26.54
N SER A 19 13.48 19.80 -27.09
CA SER A 19 14.30 18.88 -26.31
C SER A 19 15.58 18.54 -27.07
N TYR A 20 16.24 17.45 -26.71
CA TYR A 20 17.42 16.96 -27.38
C TYR A 20 17.43 15.43 -27.43
N VAL A 21 18.29 14.90 -28.30
CA VAL A 21 18.68 13.50 -28.35
C VAL A 21 20.20 13.46 -28.29
N ALA A 22 20.73 12.72 -27.33
CA ALA A 22 22.14 12.38 -27.25
C ALA A 22 22.29 10.87 -27.45
N TYR A 23 22.94 10.44 -28.52
CA TYR A 23 23.20 9.02 -28.79
C TYR A 23 24.59 8.83 -29.36
N GLY A 24 25.46 8.15 -28.60
CA GLY A 24 26.88 8.08 -28.92
C GLY A 24 27.48 9.49 -29.03
N PRO A 25 28.22 9.80 -30.10
CA PRO A 25 28.81 11.13 -30.29
C PRO A 25 27.83 12.15 -30.87
N VAL A 26 26.58 11.78 -31.18
CA VAL A 26 25.63 12.70 -31.83
C VAL A 26 24.78 13.40 -30.79
N PHE A 27 24.77 14.73 -30.85
CA PHE A 27 23.80 15.56 -30.15
C PHE A 27 22.91 16.25 -31.17
N ARG A 28 21.61 16.12 -31.00
CA ARG A 28 20.60 16.72 -31.88
C ARG A 28 19.54 17.43 -31.06
N LEU A 29 19.26 18.68 -31.39
CA LEU A 29 18.07 19.38 -30.91
C LEU A 29 16.83 18.76 -31.53
N ARG A 30 15.82 18.56 -30.68
CA ARG A 30 14.49 18.15 -31.10
C ARG A 30 13.59 19.36 -31.00
N GLU A 31 12.99 19.72 -32.11
CA GLU A 31 12.03 20.81 -32.19
C GLU A 31 10.62 20.31 -31.85
N GLN A 32 9.84 21.18 -31.22
CA GLN A 32 8.42 20.97 -31.02
C GLN A 32 7.70 20.92 -32.38
N LEU A 33 6.91 19.86 -32.60
CA LEU A 33 6.14 19.66 -33.83
C LEU A 33 4.66 20.01 -33.67
N VAL A 34 4.13 19.89 -32.46
CA VAL A 34 2.73 20.17 -32.12
C VAL A 34 2.65 20.88 -30.77
N GLU A 35 1.56 21.62 -30.55
CA GLU A 35 1.30 22.25 -29.25
C GLU A 35 0.93 21.21 -28.19
N PRO A 36 1.32 21.41 -26.92
CA PRO A 36 0.92 20.55 -25.80
C PRO A 36 -0.59 20.46 -25.67
N VAL A 37 -1.10 19.25 -25.42
CA VAL A 37 -2.54 19.05 -25.17
C VAL A 37 -2.90 19.54 -23.77
N GLY A 38 -3.76 20.55 -23.70
CA GLY A 38 -4.30 21.08 -22.44
C GLY A 38 -3.23 21.71 -21.56
N GLU A 39 -3.12 21.26 -20.32
CA GLU A 39 -2.09 21.71 -19.37
C GLU A 39 -0.89 20.75 -19.33
N ALA A 40 -0.69 19.92 -20.35
CA ALA A 40 0.47 19.02 -20.40
C ALA A 40 1.79 19.80 -20.33
N ARG A 41 2.77 19.28 -19.59
CA ARG A 41 4.08 19.94 -19.38
C ARG A 41 5.24 18.99 -19.55
N ASN A 42 6.38 19.55 -19.93
CA ASN A 42 7.66 18.86 -20.00
C ASN A 42 7.98 18.20 -18.65
N ASP A 43 8.23 16.89 -18.67
CA ASP A 43 8.50 16.06 -17.49
C ASP A 43 9.71 16.56 -16.70
N TYR A 44 10.71 17.06 -17.41
CA TYR A 44 11.85 17.72 -16.81
C TYR A 44 11.48 18.95 -15.99
N LEU A 45 10.60 19.82 -16.52
CA LEU A 45 10.19 21.04 -15.82
C LEU A 45 9.28 20.73 -14.63
N ILE A 46 8.50 19.65 -14.71
CA ILE A 46 7.76 19.09 -13.57
C ILE A 46 8.75 18.72 -12.45
N MET A 47 9.82 18.00 -12.79
CA MET A 47 10.86 17.59 -11.83
C MET A 47 11.65 18.77 -11.27
N ALA A 48 12.04 19.73 -12.11
CA ALA A 48 12.76 20.94 -11.69
C ALA A 48 11.95 21.78 -10.70
N GLN A 49 10.65 21.94 -10.96
CA GLN A 49 9.74 22.64 -10.06
C GLN A 49 9.53 21.90 -8.74
N LEU A 50 9.44 20.56 -8.79
CA LEU A 50 9.36 19.73 -7.59
C LEU A 50 10.63 19.86 -6.74
N ALA A 51 11.82 19.79 -7.37
CA ALA A 51 13.10 20.00 -6.70
C ALA A 51 13.17 21.39 -6.04
N GLY A 52 12.69 22.43 -6.73
CA GLY A 52 12.56 23.78 -6.19
C GLY A 52 11.72 23.82 -4.90
N ARG A 53 10.55 23.18 -4.88
CA ARG A 53 9.70 23.15 -3.68
C ARG A 53 10.24 22.27 -2.55
N LEU A 54 11.09 21.29 -2.87
CA LEU A 54 11.77 20.44 -1.88
C LEU A 54 13.05 21.10 -1.32
N GLY A 55 13.43 22.28 -1.81
CA GLY A 55 14.62 23.00 -1.35
C GLY A 55 15.92 22.58 -2.03
N TYR A 56 15.84 21.88 -3.16
CA TYR A 56 16.97 21.41 -3.96
C TYR A 56 17.00 22.00 -5.38
N GLY A 57 16.26 23.08 -5.62
CA GLY A 57 16.09 23.65 -6.97
C GLY A 57 17.39 24.18 -7.58
N ASP A 58 18.34 24.58 -6.74
CA ASP A 58 19.69 25.00 -7.13
C ASP A 58 20.51 23.89 -7.80
N LEU A 59 20.17 22.62 -7.55
CA LEU A 59 20.83 21.46 -8.15
C LEU A 59 20.29 21.09 -9.55
N TYR A 60 19.20 21.72 -10.00
CA TYR A 60 18.52 21.36 -11.25
C TYR A 60 18.32 22.58 -12.15
N PRO A 61 18.64 22.49 -13.45
CA PRO A 61 18.26 23.54 -14.39
C PRO A 61 16.74 23.78 -14.39
N GLN A 62 16.35 25.05 -14.38
CA GLN A 62 14.94 25.46 -14.17
C GLN A 62 14.21 25.83 -15.47
N THR A 63 14.90 25.80 -16.61
CA THR A 63 14.36 26.13 -17.94
C THR A 63 14.90 25.16 -18.99
N GLU A 64 14.22 25.05 -20.12
CA GLU A 64 14.67 24.21 -21.25
C GLU A 64 16.02 24.68 -21.79
N GLU A 65 16.25 25.99 -21.85
CA GLU A 65 17.54 26.56 -22.27
C GLU A 65 18.65 26.23 -21.26
N ALA A 66 18.37 26.28 -19.96
CA ALA A 66 19.32 25.89 -18.93
C ALA A 66 19.63 24.38 -18.97
N LEU A 67 18.64 23.56 -19.30
CA LEU A 67 18.83 22.12 -19.53
C LEU A 67 19.76 21.86 -20.73
N LEU A 68 19.55 22.55 -21.86
CA LEU A 68 20.41 22.39 -23.03
C LEU A 68 21.86 22.78 -22.72
N ARG A 69 22.07 23.86 -21.96
CA ARG A 69 23.41 24.27 -21.49
C ARG A 69 24.04 23.22 -20.58
N PHE A 70 23.26 22.70 -19.63
CA PHE A 70 23.72 21.68 -18.68
C PHE A 70 24.16 20.40 -19.40
N VAL A 71 23.40 19.93 -20.38
CA VAL A 71 23.72 18.68 -21.12
C VAL A 71 24.90 18.87 -22.08
N LEU A 72 25.08 20.08 -22.61
CA LEU A 72 26.21 20.42 -23.47
C LEU A 72 27.47 20.82 -22.70
N GLU A 73 27.42 20.89 -21.37
CA GLU A 73 28.58 21.22 -20.56
C GLU A 73 29.72 20.21 -20.80
N GLY A 74 30.92 20.72 -21.10
CA GLY A 74 32.08 19.89 -21.44
C GLY A 74 32.09 19.32 -22.87
N SER A 75 31.04 19.53 -23.67
CA SER A 75 30.95 19.02 -25.05
C SER A 75 31.76 19.82 -26.08
N GLY A 76 32.13 21.05 -25.73
CA GLY A 76 32.75 22.02 -26.66
C GLY A 76 31.75 22.79 -27.54
N PHE A 77 30.44 22.57 -27.37
CA PHE A 77 29.38 23.29 -28.08
C PHE A 77 28.45 24.02 -27.11
N THR A 78 27.97 25.18 -27.52
CA THR A 78 26.85 25.90 -26.89
C THR A 78 25.54 25.61 -27.62
N PRO A 79 24.35 25.77 -26.98
CA PRO A 79 23.06 25.58 -27.66
C PRO A 79 22.93 26.37 -28.97
N ASP A 80 23.46 27.60 -29.01
CA ASP A 80 23.42 28.47 -30.20
C ASP A 80 24.32 27.97 -31.34
N GLU A 81 25.48 27.40 -31.01
CA GLU A 81 26.35 26.76 -32.01
C GLU A 81 25.69 25.50 -32.59
N VAL A 82 24.97 24.73 -31.78
CA VAL A 82 24.19 23.58 -32.27
C VAL A 82 23.07 24.04 -33.20
N ARG A 83 22.33 25.10 -32.85
CA ARG A 83 21.31 25.69 -33.73
C ARG A 83 21.91 26.17 -35.04
N LYS A 84 23.05 26.88 -34.99
CA LYS A 84 23.76 27.37 -36.19
C LYS A 84 24.28 26.25 -37.08
N ALA A 85 24.60 25.09 -36.50
CA ALA A 85 24.99 23.88 -37.23
C ALA A 85 23.79 23.10 -37.82
N GLY A 86 22.58 23.66 -37.81
CA GLY A 86 21.37 22.98 -38.31
C GLY A 86 20.76 22.02 -37.29
N GLY A 87 20.98 22.25 -36.00
CA GLY A 87 20.37 21.50 -34.91
C GLY A 87 21.04 20.16 -34.61
N THR A 88 22.12 19.78 -35.29
CA THR A 88 22.88 18.55 -35.02
C THR A 88 24.37 18.85 -34.97
N VAL A 89 25.05 18.37 -33.93
CA VAL A 89 26.51 18.39 -33.82
C VAL A 89 27.03 17.03 -33.42
N GLN A 90 28.30 16.79 -33.70
CA GLN A 90 29.01 15.61 -33.23
C GLN A 90 29.91 16.02 -32.08
N ILE A 91 29.53 15.63 -30.86
CA ILE A 91 30.35 15.82 -29.67
C ILE A 91 31.58 14.92 -29.79
N SER A 92 32.74 15.50 -29.52
CA SER A 92 33.99 14.75 -29.45
C SER A 92 33.87 13.71 -28.34
N SER A 93 33.64 12.46 -28.73
CA SER A 93 33.74 11.33 -27.83
C SER A 93 35.10 10.73 -28.08
N PRO A 94 36.05 10.76 -27.12
CA PRO A 94 37.27 10.00 -27.28
C PRO A 94 36.85 8.56 -27.57
N MET A 95 37.33 8.01 -28.68
CA MET A 95 37.12 6.60 -28.97
C MET A 95 37.56 5.84 -27.73
N THR A 96 36.62 5.17 -27.07
CA THR A 96 36.94 4.41 -25.86
C THR A 96 37.79 3.23 -26.31
N GLU A 97 39.10 3.45 -26.37
CA GLU A 97 40.06 2.39 -26.51
C GLU A 97 40.03 1.63 -25.21
N TYR A 98 39.32 0.50 -25.21
CA TYR A 98 39.40 -0.46 -24.12
C TYR A 98 40.84 -0.97 -24.04
N ARG A 99 41.68 -0.28 -23.27
CA ARG A 99 43.04 -0.73 -22.88
C ARG A 99 43.04 -2.01 -22.05
N LYS A 100 41.87 -2.64 -21.85
CA LYS A 100 41.74 -4.00 -21.32
C LYS A 100 42.64 -4.99 -22.10
N TRP A 101 43.02 -4.63 -23.34
CA TRP A 101 44.02 -5.31 -24.14
C TRP A 101 44.93 -4.33 -24.88
N GLU A 102 45.65 -3.44 -24.19
CA GLU A 102 46.82 -2.81 -24.82
C GLU A 102 47.78 -3.95 -25.22
N LYS A 103 47.69 -4.38 -26.48
CA LYS A 103 48.45 -5.51 -27.02
C LYS A 103 49.93 -5.19 -26.83
N GLY A 104 50.57 -5.88 -25.87
CA GLY A 104 52.00 -5.74 -25.57
C GLY A 104 52.33 -5.55 -24.09
N GLY A 105 51.37 -5.17 -23.24
CA GLY A 105 51.57 -5.09 -21.79
C GLY A 105 51.31 -6.42 -21.10
N LEU A 106 52.35 -7.18 -20.75
CA LEU A 106 52.24 -8.36 -19.91
C LEU A 106 52.49 -7.96 -18.45
N ARG A 107 51.75 -8.58 -17.53
CA ARG A 107 52.09 -8.59 -16.10
C ARG A 107 53.48 -9.21 -15.90
N PRO A 108 54.10 -9.06 -14.71
CA PRO A 108 55.38 -9.70 -14.41
C PRO A 108 55.38 -11.23 -14.61
N ASP A 109 54.21 -11.88 -14.56
CA ASP A 109 54.02 -13.32 -14.79
C ASP A 109 53.79 -13.71 -16.26
N GLY A 110 53.92 -12.77 -17.19
CA GLY A 110 53.76 -13.00 -18.63
C GLY A 110 52.31 -13.14 -19.10
N LYS A 111 51.32 -12.90 -18.21
CA LYS A 111 49.89 -12.95 -18.57
C LYS A 111 49.35 -11.55 -18.83
N PRO A 112 48.34 -11.38 -19.71
CA PRO A 112 47.67 -10.10 -19.90
C PRO A 112 46.79 -9.75 -18.69
N GLY A 113 46.67 -8.47 -18.36
CA GLY A 113 45.79 -7.96 -17.29
C GLY A 113 46.45 -6.98 -16.34
N PHE A 114 45.74 -6.60 -15.28
CA PHE A 114 46.27 -5.75 -14.20
C PHE A 114 47.05 -6.58 -13.17
N ASP A 115 47.97 -5.94 -12.44
CA ASP A 115 48.73 -6.58 -11.34
C ASP A 115 47.87 -6.79 -10.09
N THR A 116 46.79 -7.55 -10.26
CA THR A 116 45.85 -7.98 -9.23
C THR A 116 45.71 -9.50 -9.26
N PRO A 117 45.31 -10.15 -8.15
CA PRO A 117 45.16 -11.61 -8.11
C PRO A 117 44.25 -12.19 -9.20
N SER A 118 43.19 -11.47 -9.57
CA SER A 118 42.24 -11.85 -10.62
C SER A 118 42.67 -11.44 -12.04
N GLY A 119 43.72 -10.62 -12.17
CA GLY A 119 44.14 -10.02 -13.44
C GLY A 119 43.24 -8.90 -13.95
N LYS A 120 42.26 -8.45 -13.15
CA LYS A 120 41.28 -7.42 -13.50
C LYS A 120 41.37 -6.23 -12.53
N PHE A 121 40.95 -5.05 -12.98
CA PHE A 121 40.68 -3.92 -12.08
C PHE A 121 39.32 -4.16 -11.40
N GLU A 122 39.29 -4.17 -10.07
CA GLU A 122 38.10 -4.48 -9.27
C GLU A 122 37.69 -3.26 -8.44
N ILE A 123 36.44 -2.84 -8.57
CA ILE A 123 35.88 -1.73 -7.79
C ILE A 123 35.00 -2.35 -6.70
N ARG A 124 35.47 -2.26 -5.44
CA ARG A 124 34.77 -2.75 -4.25
C ARG A 124 33.87 -1.65 -3.67
N SER A 125 32.59 -1.93 -3.48
CA SER A 125 31.64 -1.01 -2.86
C SER A 125 31.54 -1.27 -1.36
N SER A 126 32.11 -0.38 -0.54
CA SER A 126 31.95 -0.43 0.93
C SER A 126 30.49 -0.20 1.35
N LEU A 127 29.72 0.56 0.56
CA LEU A 127 28.32 0.81 0.83
C LEU A 127 27.49 -0.48 0.69
N LEU A 128 27.69 -1.26 -0.38
CA LEU A 128 26.97 -2.52 -0.55
C LEU A 128 27.27 -3.49 0.59
N GLU A 129 28.53 -3.57 1.03
CA GLU A 129 28.93 -4.39 2.17
C GLU A 129 28.23 -3.99 3.47
N GLU A 130 28.13 -2.68 3.75
CA GLU A 130 27.45 -2.15 4.94
C GLU A 130 25.96 -2.56 4.99
N TYR A 131 25.30 -2.59 3.82
CA TYR A 131 23.91 -3.03 3.69
C TYR A 131 23.77 -4.56 3.52
N GLY A 132 24.85 -5.33 3.67
CA GLY A 132 24.83 -6.79 3.62
C GLY A 132 24.77 -7.40 2.20
N TYR A 133 25.00 -6.60 1.17
CA TYR A 133 25.07 -7.04 -0.22
C TYR A 133 26.51 -7.35 -0.66
N GLU A 134 26.67 -8.13 -1.73
CA GLU A 134 27.98 -8.46 -2.28
C GLU A 134 28.70 -7.18 -2.78
N PRO A 135 29.88 -6.82 -2.23
CA PRO A 135 30.55 -5.57 -2.56
C PRO A 135 31.32 -5.59 -3.88
N LEU A 136 31.43 -6.75 -4.53
CA LEU A 136 32.07 -6.93 -5.83
C LEU A 136 31.06 -7.47 -6.84
N PRO A 137 30.97 -6.90 -8.06
CA PRO A 137 30.08 -7.45 -9.08
C PRO A 137 30.55 -8.86 -9.47
N LYS A 138 29.85 -9.88 -8.98
CA LYS A 138 30.02 -11.28 -9.38
C LYS A 138 28.88 -11.65 -10.32
N TYR A 139 29.21 -12.36 -11.38
CA TYR A 139 28.18 -12.97 -12.21
C TYR A 139 27.44 -14.02 -11.39
N THR A 140 26.13 -13.87 -11.28
CA THR A 140 25.23 -14.89 -10.76
C THR A 140 24.33 -15.31 -11.89
N GLU A 141 24.27 -16.61 -12.19
CA GLU A 141 23.35 -17.13 -13.19
C GLU A 141 21.90 -16.80 -12.79
N PRO A 142 21.05 -16.36 -13.73
CA PRO A 142 19.62 -16.23 -13.48
C PRO A 142 19.00 -17.52 -12.93
N THR A 143 18.01 -17.41 -12.05
CA THR A 143 17.32 -18.55 -11.43
C THR A 143 16.77 -19.57 -12.45
N GLU A 144 16.37 -19.07 -13.62
CA GLU A 144 15.90 -19.88 -14.75
C GLU A 144 16.90 -19.86 -15.90
N GLY A 145 18.20 -19.89 -15.63
CA GLY A 145 19.24 -20.04 -16.66
C GLY A 145 19.55 -21.52 -16.96
N PRO A 146 20.19 -21.84 -18.11
CA PRO A 146 20.59 -23.22 -18.44
C PRO A 146 21.51 -23.86 -17.40
N LEU A 147 22.32 -23.06 -16.68
CA LEU A 147 23.19 -23.59 -15.62
C LEU A 147 22.43 -23.80 -14.31
N ALA A 148 21.50 -22.91 -13.97
CA ALA A 148 20.72 -22.97 -12.73
C ALA A 148 19.57 -23.98 -12.81
N ALA A 149 18.96 -24.15 -13.99
CA ALA A 149 17.80 -25.01 -14.24
C ALA A 149 18.01 -25.92 -15.47
N PRO A 150 18.99 -26.84 -15.45
CA PRO A 150 19.35 -27.65 -16.63
C PRO A 150 18.22 -28.56 -17.12
N GLU A 151 17.37 -29.08 -16.23
CA GLU A 151 16.21 -29.89 -16.62
C GLU A 151 15.12 -29.05 -17.30
N LEU A 152 14.94 -27.81 -16.85
CA LEU A 152 14.00 -26.89 -17.49
C LEU A 152 14.49 -26.49 -18.88
N ALA A 153 15.81 -26.28 -19.04
CA ALA A 153 16.42 -25.92 -20.31
C ALA A 153 16.32 -27.03 -21.38
N LYS A 154 16.15 -28.29 -20.99
CA LYS A 154 15.84 -29.38 -21.95
C LYS A 154 14.44 -29.22 -22.56
N THR A 155 13.50 -28.67 -21.80
CA THR A 155 12.10 -28.46 -22.23
C THR A 155 11.94 -27.11 -22.93
N PHE A 156 12.66 -26.11 -22.47
CA PHE A 156 12.61 -24.73 -22.94
C PHE A 156 14.04 -24.26 -23.27
N PRO A 157 14.55 -24.58 -24.47
CA PRO A 157 15.98 -24.46 -24.79
C PRO A 157 16.44 -23.05 -25.14
N LEU A 158 15.53 -22.07 -25.25
CA LEU A 158 15.85 -20.71 -25.68
C LEU A 158 15.81 -19.73 -24.51
N ILE A 159 16.75 -18.79 -24.50
CA ILE A 159 16.77 -17.68 -23.55
C ILE A 159 15.80 -16.59 -24.00
N PHE A 160 14.88 -16.24 -23.11
CA PHE A 160 13.79 -15.31 -23.34
C PHE A 160 14.09 -13.91 -22.79
N ASN A 161 13.83 -12.89 -23.61
CA ASN A 161 13.86 -11.48 -23.22
C ASN A 161 12.54 -10.81 -23.65
N SER A 162 11.80 -10.19 -22.72
CA SER A 162 10.50 -9.55 -22.99
C SER A 162 10.57 -8.03 -23.17
N GLY A 163 11.77 -7.50 -23.47
CA GLY A 163 12.06 -6.07 -23.39
C GLY A 163 12.11 -5.30 -24.71
N ALA A 164 11.84 -5.92 -25.88
CA ALA A 164 12.02 -5.22 -27.15
C ALA A 164 11.01 -4.08 -27.30
N ARG A 165 11.54 -2.86 -27.41
CA ARG A 165 10.71 -1.67 -27.63
C ARG A 165 10.20 -1.65 -29.08
N PRO A 166 8.90 -1.43 -29.31
CA PRO A 166 8.40 -1.13 -30.63
C PRO A 166 8.74 0.32 -31.01
N ASP A 167 9.02 0.58 -32.29
CA ASP A 167 9.39 1.92 -32.77
C ASP A 167 8.21 2.90 -32.83
N THR A 168 6.99 2.37 -32.73
CA THR A 168 5.73 3.11 -32.91
C THR A 168 5.01 3.38 -31.60
N ASP A 169 5.51 2.87 -30.46
CA ASP A 169 4.86 2.98 -29.16
C ASP A 169 5.86 2.99 -28.00
N PHE A 170 5.54 3.72 -26.94
CA PHE A 170 6.21 3.60 -25.65
C PHE A 170 5.18 3.53 -24.50
N ARG A 171 5.08 2.35 -23.87
CA ARG A 171 4.25 2.05 -22.69
C ARG A 171 2.74 2.17 -22.87
N SER A 172 2.18 3.37 -22.72
CA SER A 172 0.73 3.64 -22.83
C SER A 172 0.44 4.82 -23.76
N GLN A 173 1.49 5.40 -24.36
CA GLN A 173 1.38 6.51 -25.29
C GLN A 173 1.15 5.97 -26.69
N HIS A 174 0.55 6.77 -27.58
CA HIS A 174 0.42 6.47 -29.01
C HIS A 174 -0.40 5.23 -29.42
N HIS A 175 -0.83 4.38 -28.48
CA HIS A 175 -1.72 3.23 -28.70
C HIS A 175 -3.05 3.56 -29.38
N GLY A 176 -3.48 4.83 -29.35
CA GLY A 176 -4.71 5.31 -29.99
C GLY A 176 -4.52 5.89 -31.41
N ILE A 177 -3.27 6.00 -31.90
CA ILE A 177 -2.99 6.64 -33.18
C ILE A 177 -3.13 5.62 -34.31
N ALA A 178 -4.25 5.70 -35.04
CA ALA A 178 -4.60 4.73 -36.09
C ALA A 178 -3.51 4.54 -37.16
N GLY A 179 -2.71 5.57 -37.46
CA GLY A 179 -1.57 5.47 -38.38
C GLY A 179 -0.47 4.53 -37.87
N LEU A 180 -0.04 4.74 -36.63
CA LEU A 180 1.02 3.97 -35.97
C LEU A 180 0.59 2.52 -35.68
N LEU A 181 -0.69 2.30 -35.39
CA LEU A 181 -1.24 0.96 -35.21
C LEU A 181 -1.16 0.08 -36.47
N ARG A 182 -1.20 0.69 -37.67
CA ARG A 182 -1.08 -0.07 -38.93
C ARG A 182 0.34 -0.57 -39.17
N GLU A 183 1.34 0.12 -38.63
CA GLU A 183 2.74 -0.28 -38.78
C GLU A 183 3.13 -1.43 -37.85
N ASN A 184 2.37 -1.63 -36.76
CA ASN A 184 2.64 -2.68 -35.77
C ASN A 184 1.33 -3.36 -35.28
N PRO A 185 0.63 -4.10 -36.14
CA PRO A 185 -0.70 -4.65 -35.82
C PRO A 185 -0.68 -5.78 -34.79
N GLU A 186 0.46 -6.46 -34.63
CA GLU A 186 0.63 -7.63 -33.78
C GLU A 186 2.01 -7.58 -33.11
N PRO A 187 2.13 -8.02 -31.85
CA PRO A 187 3.43 -8.10 -31.20
C PRO A 187 4.30 -9.16 -31.88
N THR A 188 5.61 -8.91 -31.90
CA THR A 188 6.57 -9.75 -32.62
C THR A 188 7.58 -10.42 -31.69
N VAL A 189 8.13 -11.53 -32.15
CA VAL A 189 9.27 -12.22 -31.52
C VAL A 189 10.41 -12.34 -32.52
N HIS A 190 11.58 -11.85 -32.15
CA HIS A 190 12.81 -11.99 -32.90
C HIS A 190 13.44 -13.36 -32.59
N VAL A 191 13.72 -14.12 -33.64
CA VAL A 191 14.32 -15.47 -33.55
C VAL A 191 15.53 -15.54 -34.46
N ASN A 192 16.62 -16.16 -33.99
CA ASN A 192 17.81 -16.36 -34.80
C ASN A 192 17.52 -17.21 -36.04
N VAL A 193 18.19 -16.93 -37.16
CA VAL A 193 18.07 -17.68 -38.42
C VAL A 193 18.23 -19.20 -38.26
N ARG A 194 19.18 -19.68 -37.46
CA ARG A 194 19.44 -21.12 -37.25
C ARG A 194 18.42 -21.76 -36.33
N ASP A 195 18.03 -21.06 -35.26
CA ASP A 195 16.98 -21.51 -34.35
C ASP A 195 15.63 -21.62 -35.05
N ALA A 196 15.33 -20.65 -35.93
CA ALA A 196 14.12 -20.64 -36.74
C ALA A 196 14.13 -21.78 -37.78
N GLN A 197 15.25 -22.01 -38.46
CA GLN A 197 15.42 -23.13 -39.39
C GLN A 197 15.16 -24.48 -38.71
N THR A 198 15.76 -24.71 -37.54
CA THR A 198 15.59 -25.95 -36.76
C THR A 198 14.14 -26.17 -36.33
N ARG A 199 13.38 -25.08 -36.12
CA ARG A 199 11.98 -25.10 -35.69
C ARG A 199 10.96 -24.94 -36.84
N GLY A 200 11.43 -24.86 -38.09
CA GLY A 200 10.57 -24.68 -39.26
C GLY A 200 9.79 -23.36 -39.28
N ILE A 201 10.35 -22.30 -38.68
CA ILE A 201 9.76 -20.96 -38.57
C ILE A 201 10.35 -20.02 -39.64
N ARG A 202 9.49 -19.22 -40.26
CA ARG A 202 9.86 -18.13 -41.19
C ARG A 202 9.39 -16.79 -40.65
N SER A 203 10.02 -15.70 -41.10
CA SER A 203 9.51 -14.35 -40.82
C SER A 203 8.07 -14.22 -41.33
N GLY A 204 7.18 -13.71 -40.49
CA GLY A 204 5.75 -13.58 -40.78
C GLY A 204 4.89 -14.75 -40.30
N ASP A 205 5.49 -15.88 -39.91
CA ASP A 205 4.73 -16.99 -39.34
C ASP A 205 4.11 -16.56 -38.00
N LEU A 206 2.90 -17.05 -37.71
CA LEU A 206 2.33 -16.97 -36.38
C LEU A 206 3.00 -18.06 -35.52
N VAL A 207 3.57 -17.65 -34.39
CA VAL A 207 4.28 -18.54 -33.48
C VAL A 207 3.76 -18.36 -32.06
N GLU A 208 3.97 -19.35 -31.22
CA GLU A 208 3.67 -19.32 -29.81
C GLU A 208 4.98 -19.40 -29.01
N VAL A 209 5.20 -18.41 -28.15
CA VAL A 209 6.32 -18.42 -27.21
C VAL A 209 5.82 -19.03 -25.92
N ARG A 210 6.45 -20.12 -25.48
CA ARG A 210 6.03 -20.95 -24.34
C ARG A 210 7.08 -20.89 -23.24
N THR A 211 6.62 -20.77 -22.01
CA THR A 211 7.43 -20.92 -20.80
C THR A 211 6.76 -21.90 -19.85
N ALA A 212 7.37 -22.17 -18.69
CA ALA A 212 6.75 -22.97 -17.64
C ALA A 212 5.42 -22.38 -17.12
N ARG A 213 5.19 -21.08 -17.33
CA ARG A 213 4.03 -20.33 -16.81
C ARG A 213 2.85 -20.30 -17.77
N GLY A 214 3.12 -20.30 -19.07
CA GLY A 214 2.09 -20.07 -20.07
C GLY A 214 2.64 -19.95 -21.48
N ALA A 215 1.76 -19.57 -22.40
CA ALA A 215 2.03 -19.50 -23.81
C ALA A 215 1.34 -18.28 -24.41
N VAL A 216 2.07 -17.48 -25.19
CA VAL A 216 1.55 -16.24 -25.78
C VAL A 216 1.87 -16.21 -27.29
N PRO A 217 0.90 -15.85 -28.16
CA PRO A 217 1.14 -15.75 -29.59
C PRO A 217 1.95 -14.51 -29.98
N PHE A 218 2.78 -14.63 -31.01
CA PHE A 218 3.56 -13.56 -31.61
C PHE A 218 3.72 -13.76 -33.11
N ARG A 219 4.01 -12.68 -33.83
CA ARG A 219 4.46 -12.73 -35.22
C ARG A 219 5.99 -12.89 -35.27
N ALA A 220 6.50 -13.93 -35.94
CA ALA A 220 7.93 -14.19 -35.99
C ALA A 220 8.67 -13.17 -36.87
N ARG A 221 9.82 -12.69 -36.39
CA ARG A 221 10.82 -11.93 -37.16
C ARG A 221 12.15 -12.67 -37.09
N VAL A 222 12.53 -13.29 -38.21
CA VAL A 222 13.78 -14.08 -38.29
C VAL A 222 14.92 -13.16 -38.74
N SER A 223 15.99 -13.10 -37.95
CA SER A 223 17.16 -12.24 -38.20
C SER A 223 18.44 -12.88 -37.66
N ASP A 224 19.58 -12.56 -38.26
CA ASP A 224 20.92 -12.89 -37.77
C ASP A 224 21.46 -11.85 -36.77
N GLY A 225 20.73 -10.75 -36.55
CA GLY A 225 21.06 -9.71 -35.57
C GLY A 225 20.80 -10.11 -34.11
N ILE A 226 20.22 -11.28 -33.87
CA ILE A 226 20.05 -11.87 -32.54
C ILE A 226 20.94 -13.12 -32.41
N VAL A 227 21.53 -13.32 -31.23
CA VAL A 227 22.40 -14.48 -30.97
C VAL A 227 21.61 -15.80 -31.00
N GLU A 228 22.24 -16.85 -31.51
CA GLU A 228 21.71 -18.23 -31.46
C GLU A 228 21.46 -18.65 -30.00
N GLY A 229 20.34 -19.33 -29.74
CA GLY A 229 19.88 -19.74 -28.42
C GLY A 229 19.09 -18.68 -27.66
N ALA A 230 18.82 -17.51 -28.25
CA ALA A 230 18.05 -16.44 -27.62
C ALA A 230 16.90 -15.94 -28.50
N VAL A 231 15.85 -15.43 -27.85
CA VAL A 231 14.71 -14.77 -28.50
C VAL A 231 14.38 -13.47 -27.78
N GLU A 232 13.88 -12.51 -28.55
CA GLU A 232 13.47 -11.21 -28.03
C GLU A 232 12.03 -10.91 -28.43
N CYS A 233 11.13 -10.82 -27.44
CA CYS A 233 9.73 -10.50 -27.63
C CYS A 233 9.50 -9.01 -27.38
N ASN A 234 8.58 -8.42 -28.16
CA ASN A 234 8.14 -7.05 -27.88
C ASN A 234 7.59 -6.93 -26.46
N MET A 235 7.96 -5.83 -25.80
CA MET A 235 7.39 -5.48 -24.51
C MET A 235 5.92 -5.08 -24.65
N GLY A 236 5.12 -5.39 -23.63
CA GLY A 236 3.74 -4.95 -23.53
C GLY A 236 2.70 -6.01 -23.93
N GLY A 237 1.51 -5.52 -24.26
CA GLY A 237 0.32 -6.34 -24.45
C GLY A 237 -0.61 -6.36 -23.22
N GLY A 238 -1.86 -6.79 -23.39
CA GLY A 238 -2.87 -6.75 -22.31
C GLY A 238 -3.42 -5.35 -22.02
N ALA A 239 -3.15 -4.37 -22.89
CA ALA A 239 -3.62 -2.99 -22.73
C ALA A 239 -5.11 -2.84 -23.08
N ALA A 240 -5.78 -1.81 -22.55
CA ALA A 240 -7.19 -1.55 -22.86
C ALA A 240 -7.41 -1.01 -24.30
N VAL A 241 -6.34 -0.55 -24.95
CA VAL A 241 -6.35 0.15 -26.24
C VAL A 241 -5.39 -0.54 -27.22
N GLY A 242 -5.60 -0.32 -28.53
CA GLY A 242 -4.81 -0.92 -29.60
C GLY A 242 -5.47 -2.12 -30.29
N PRO A 243 -4.80 -2.69 -31.32
CA PRO A 243 -5.28 -3.84 -32.07
C PRO A 243 -5.57 -5.03 -31.15
N ARG A 244 -6.48 -5.91 -31.57
CA ARG A 244 -6.89 -7.08 -30.77
C ARG A 244 -5.71 -7.91 -30.27
N ALA A 245 -4.72 -8.17 -31.13
CA ALA A 245 -3.52 -8.92 -30.76
C ALA A 245 -2.75 -8.27 -29.61
N TRP A 246 -2.53 -6.96 -29.63
CA TRP A 246 -1.90 -6.23 -28.52
C TRP A 246 -2.75 -6.18 -27.25
N ARG A 247 -4.07 -6.32 -27.34
CA ARG A 247 -4.93 -6.41 -26.14
C ARG A 247 -4.96 -7.81 -25.53
N GLU A 248 -4.72 -8.85 -26.34
CA GLU A 248 -4.87 -10.25 -25.93
C GLU A 248 -3.53 -10.99 -25.73
N TRP A 249 -2.45 -10.57 -26.38
CA TRP A 249 -1.16 -11.27 -26.38
C TRP A 249 -0.17 -10.52 -25.48
N ASN A 250 -0.28 -10.77 -24.17
CA ASN A 250 0.50 -10.06 -23.16
C ASN A 250 1.78 -10.82 -22.81
N VAL A 251 2.94 -10.29 -23.20
CA VAL A 251 4.24 -10.92 -22.93
C VAL A 251 4.52 -11.11 -21.43
N ASN A 252 3.89 -10.30 -20.56
CA ASN A 252 4.07 -10.39 -19.11
C ASN A 252 3.46 -11.67 -18.51
N GLU A 253 2.59 -12.38 -19.25
CA GLU A 253 2.09 -13.69 -18.81
C GLU A 253 3.18 -14.77 -18.87
N LEU A 254 4.29 -14.50 -19.58
CA LEU A 254 5.44 -15.38 -19.69
C LEU A 254 6.52 -15.11 -18.63
N THR A 255 6.38 -14.07 -17.81
CA THR A 255 7.39 -13.66 -16.81
C THR A 255 7.00 -14.03 -15.38
N ASP A 256 7.99 -14.12 -14.49
CA ASP A 256 7.75 -14.44 -13.07
C ASP A 256 7.86 -13.18 -12.20
N ILE A 257 6.72 -12.70 -11.69
CA ILE A 257 6.68 -11.53 -10.79
C ILE A 257 7.27 -11.81 -9.40
N GLY A 258 7.39 -13.07 -9.02
CA GLY A 258 8.03 -13.51 -7.78
C GLY A 258 9.56 -13.59 -7.88
N ASN A 259 10.11 -13.55 -9.10
CA ASN A 259 11.55 -13.51 -9.33
C ASN A 259 11.99 -12.05 -9.52
N TYR A 260 12.74 -11.51 -8.56
CA TYR A 260 13.19 -10.13 -8.58
C TYR A 260 14.66 -10.02 -8.17
N ASP A 261 15.32 -8.98 -8.65
CA ASP A 261 16.65 -8.62 -8.20
C ASP A 261 16.58 -8.11 -6.75
N GLU A 262 17.37 -8.72 -5.85
CA GLU A 262 17.29 -8.44 -4.41
C GLU A 262 17.70 -7.01 -4.05
N ILE A 263 18.54 -6.36 -4.88
CA ILE A 263 19.04 -5.01 -4.64
C ILE A 263 18.03 -3.96 -5.10
N SER A 264 17.50 -4.08 -6.32
CA SER A 264 16.56 -3.12 -6.92
C SER A 264 15.09 -3.40 -6.60
N GLY A 265 14.76 -4.63 -6.15
CA GLY A 265 13.40 -5.11 -5.99
C GLY A 265 12.63 -5.23 -7.30
N PHE A 266 13.31 -5.12 -8.44
CA PHE A 266 12.67 -5.11 -9.76
C PHE A 266 12.52 -6.54 -10.28
N PRO A 267 11.33 -6.93 -10.80
CA PRO A 267 11.15 -8.26 -11.35
C PRO A 267 12.08 -8.54 -12.53
N VAL A 268 12.54 -9.79 -12.62
CA VAL A 268 13.45 -10.25 -13.67
C VAL A 268 12.64 -10.56 -14.93
N PHE A 269 12.54 -9.57 -15.82
CA PHE A 269 11.84 -9.69 -17.11
C PHE A 269 12.73 -10.21 -18.25
N LYS A 270 13.94 -10.66 -17.95
CA LYS A 270 14.94 -11.09 -18.92
C LYS A 270 15.64 -12.34 -18.42
N ALA A 271 16.16 -13.14 -19.34
CA ALA A 271 16.92 -14.35 -19.03
C ALA A 271 16.10 -15.42 -18.30
N LEU A 272 14.90 -15.69 -18.83
CA LEU A 272 14.08 -16.86 -18.50
C LEU A 272 14.24 -17.91 -19.61
N LEU A 273 13.78 -19.14 -19.39
CA LEU A 273 13.77 -20.18 -20.42
C LEU A 273 12.42 -20.22 -21.14
N CYS A 274 12.47 -20.36 -22.46
CA CYS A 274 11.30 -20.53 -23.32
C CYS A 274 11.56 -21.54 -24.45
N ASP A 275 10.49 -21.87 -25.17
CA ASP A 275 10.55 -22.44 -26.51
C ASP A 275 9.63 -21.65 -27.45
N VAL A 276 9.90 -21.72 -28.75
CA VAL A 276 9.11 -21.05 -29.77
C VAL A 276 8.61 -22.08 -30.77
N VAL A 277 7.29 -22.15 -30.93
CA VAL A 277 6.64 -23.17 -31.77
C VAL A 277 5.77 -22.51 -32.82
N ARG A 278 5.87 -22.97 -34.07
CA ARG A 278 5.00 -22.49 -35.16
C ARG A 278 3.55 -22.92 -34.95
N ILE A 279 2.61 -22.00 -35.15
CA ILE A 279 1.17 -22.30 -35.21
C ILE A 279 0.82 -22.61 -36.67
N ALA A 280 0.18 -23.76 -36.94
CA ALA A 280 -0.13 -24.19 -38.30
C ALA A 280 -1.22 -23.33 -38.95
N ASP A 281 -1.03 -22.99 -40.23
CA ASP A 281 -1.98 -22.23 -41.06
C ASP A 281 -3.17 -23.12 -41.43
N GLY A 282 -4.18 -23.21 -40.56
CA GLY A 282 -5.37 -24.03 -40.82
C GLY A 282 -6.25 -24.42 -39.63
N GLY A 283 -6.07 -23.85 -38.44
CA GLY A 283 -6.96 -24.08 -37.30
C GLY A 283 -7.32 -22.78 -36.60
N GLY A 284 -8.50 -22.24 -36.86
CA GLY A 284 -9.05 -21.13 -36.06
C GLY A 284 -9.44 -21.58 -34.64
N PRO A 285 -10.04 -20.67 -33.86
CA PRO A 285 -9.38 -19.61 -33.11
C PRO A 285 -8.57 -20.15 -31.90
N ALA A 286 -7.76 -19.27 -31.29
CA ALA A 286 -6.94 -19.53 -30.11
C ALA A 286 -7.62 -20.47 -29.08
N ARG A 287 -7.00 -21.62 -28.85
CA ARG A 287 -7.34 -22.50 -27.73
C ARG A 287 -6.96 -21.78 -26.44
N ARG A 288 -7.95 -21.23 -25.73
CA ARG A 288 -7.88 -21.03 -24.29
C ARG A 288 -7.77 -22.40 -23.63
N SER A 289 -6.61 -22.74 -23.05
CA SER A 289 -6.57 -23.80 -22.04
C SER A 289 -6.97 -23.19 -20.70
N GLY A 290 -8.27 -23.27 -20.42
CA GLY A 290 -8.94 -22.97 -19.13
C GLY A 290 -8.91 -21.48 -18.75
N MET A 291 -10.00 -20.74 -18.67
CA MET A 291 -11.40 -21.09 -18.37
C MET A 291 -12.20 -19.85 -18.76
N ASP A 292 -13.24 -19.97 -19.60
CA ASP A 292 -14.21 -18.88 -19.75
C ASP A 292 -15.58 -19.34 -20.29
N ALA A 293 -16.59 -18.85 -19.58
CA ALA A 293 -17.96 -18.45 -19.93
C ALA A 293 -18.65 -18.95 -21.22
N PRO A 294 -19.96 -19.29 -21.13
CA PRO A 294 -20.84 -19.31 -22.30
C PRO A 294 -21.32 -17.88 -22.64
N THR A 295 -21.29 -17.56 -23.93
CA THR A 295 -21.99 -16.44 -24.57
C THR A 295 -23.42 -16.85 -24.93
N GLY A 296 -24.38 -15.91 -24.79
CA GLY A 296 -25.75 -16.08 -25.26
C GLY A 296 -26.75 -15.22 -24.49
N GLU A 297 -27.06 -14.07 -25.09
CA GLU A 297 -28.21 -13.16 -24.87
C GLU A 297 -29.22 -13.52 -23.76
N ASP A 298 -29.28 -12.70 -22.71
CA ASP A 298 -30.52 -12.55 -21.92
C ASP A 298 -30.51 -11.26 -21.09
N GLU A 299 -31.53 -10.42 -21.27
CA GLU A 299 -31.97 -9.50 -20.22
C GLU A 299 -32.42 -10.34 -19.01
N ARG A 300 -31.52 -10.61 -18.04
CA ARG A 300 -31.80 -10.77 -16.59
C ARG A 300 -30.63 -11.45 -15.88
N ARG A 301 -30.31 -10.90 -14.70
CA ARG A 301 -29.48 -11.44 -13.61
C ARG A 301 -27.95 -11.43 -13.83
N ALA A 302 -27.33 -10.43 -13.20
CA ALA A 302 -25.95 -10.47 -12.73
C ALA A 302 -25.59 -11.85 -12.16
N ARG A 303 -24.60 -12.52 -12.76
CA ARG A 303 -23.98 -13.74 -12.25
C ARG A 303 -22.49 -13.50 -11.95
N PRO A 304 -21.93 -14.24 -10.97
CA PRO A 304 -20.89 -13.76 -10.07
C PRO A 304 -19.49 -13.99 -10.62
N VAL A 305 -18.55 -13.16 -10.15
CA VAL A 305 -17.09 -13.33 -10.27
C VAL A 305 -16.68 -14.80 -9.97
N PRO A 306 -15.82 -15.44 -10.78
CA PRO A 306 -15.42 -16.82 -10.54
C PRO A 306 -14.71 -16.95 -9.19
N ALA A 307 -15.13 -17.94 -8.41
CA ALA A 307 -14.48 -18.34 -7.19
C ALA A 307 -13.05 -18.78 -7.47
N ALA A 308 -12.12 -18.33 -6.62
CA ALA A 308 -10.76 -18.83 -6.55
C ALA A 308 -10.75 -20.36 -6.51
N SER A 309 -10.17 -21.02 -7.52
CA SER A 309 -9.93 -22.46 -7.47
C SER A 309 -8.67 -22.74 -6.65
N GLU A 310 -8.85 -23.60 -5.65
CA GLU A 310 -7.86 -24.25 -4.78
C GLU A 310 -6.51 -24.45 -5.47
N ARG A 311 -5.47 -23.69 -5.13
CA ARG A 311 -4.79 -23.71 -3.83
C ARG A 311 -4.39 -22.29 -3.41
N ALA A 312 -5.33 -21.34 -3.47
CA ALA A 312 -5.21 -20.14 -2.66
C ALA A 312 -5.11 -20.62 -1.20
N ARG A 313 -3.95 -20.46 -0.54
CA ARG A 313 -3.87 -20.65 0.92
C ARG A 313 -5.00 -19.80 1.48
N ARG A 314 -6.05 -20.44 2.04
CA ARG A 314 -7.19 -19.73 2.64
C ARG A 314 -6.60 -18.79 3.70
N LEU A 315 -6.52 -17.50 3.36
CA LEU A 315 -5.97 -16.49 4.25
C LEU A 315 -6.88 -16.37 5.46
N VAL A 316 -6.40 -16.78 6.62
CA VAL A 316 -7.10 -16.59 7.88
C VAL A 316 -6.75 -15.20 8.40
N TYR A 317 -7.68 -14.26 8.26
CA TYR A 317 -7.46 -12.87 8.68
C TYR A 317 -7.86 -12.64 10.14
N LEU A 318 -6.86 -12.47 11.01
CA LEU A 318 -6.99 -12.20 12.45
C LEU A 318 -6.34 -10.86 12.84
N ASP A 319 -6.37 -9.85 11.96
CA ASP A 319 -5.89 -8.49 12.25
C ASP A 319 -6.97 -7.41 12.11
N ASN A 320 -8.21 -7.76 12.47
CA ASN A 320 -9.38 -6.88 12.36
C ASN A 320 -9.34 -5.62 13.23
N ASN A 321 -8.48 -5.54 14.25
CA ASN A 321 -8.26 -4.31 15.01
C ASN A 321 -7.39 -3.30 14.25
N ALA A 322 -6.57 -3.73 13.28
CA ALA A 322 -5.84 -2.82 12.39
C ALA A 322 -6.77 -2.26 11.31
N THR A 323 -7.48 -3.12 10.59
CA THR A 323 -8.55 -2.74 9.67
C THR A 323 -9.45 -3.94 9.39
N THR A 324 -10.68 -3.70 8.99
CA THR A 324 -11.57 -4.77 8.51
C THR A 324 -11.75 -4.71 6.99
N PRO A 325 -12.02 -5.84 6.31
CA PRO A 325 -12.48 -5.80 4.93
C PRO A 325 -13.85 -5.11 4.86
N VAL A 326 -14.09 -4.36 3.78
CA VAL A 326 -15.38 -3.70 3.53
C VAL A 326 -16.44 -4.78 3.31
N ASP A 327 -17.55 -4.69 4.04
CA ASP A 327 -18.67 -5.62 3.87
C ASP A 327 -19.21 -5.53 2.43
N PRO A 328 -19.48 -6.65 1.73
CA PRO A 328 -20.01 -6.62 0.37
C PRO A 328 -21.29 -5.77 0.22
N MET A 329 -22.15 -5.74 1.24
CA MET A 329 -23.36 -4.91 1.27
C MET A 329 -23.05 -3.42 1.47
N VAL A 330 -21.92 -3.10 2.10
CA VAL A 330 -21.39 -1.73 2.19
C VAL A 330 -20.82 -1.31 0.85
N ARG A 331 -19.97 -2.15 0.24
CA ARG A 331 -19.43 -1.90 -1.11
C ARG A 331 -20.55 -1.63 -2.11
N LYS A 332 -21.58 -2.48 -2.13
CA LYS A 332 -22.74 -2.30 -3.02
C LYS A 332 -23.46 -0.96 -2.80
N ALA A 333 -23.57 -0.50 -1.56
CA ALA A 333 -24.21 0.79 -1.24
C ALA A 333 -23.34 2.00 -1.65
N MET A 334 -22.02 1.83 -1.76
CA MET A 334 -21.10 2.89 -2.15
C MET A 334 -21.01 3.09 -3.67
N LEU A 335 -21.13 2.01 -4.46
CA LEU A 335 -20.87 2.03 -5.91
C LEU A 335 -21.63 3.10 -6.69
N PRO A 336 -22.92 3.38 -6.45
CA PRO A 336 -23.64 4.41 -7.20
C PRO A 336 -22.98 5.79 -7.10
N TYR A 337 -22.47 6.15 -5.93
CA TYR A 337 -21.84 7.45 -5.64
C TYR A 337 -20.41 7.59 -6.22
N LEU A 338 -19.85 6.52 -6.78
CA LEU A 338 -18.58 6.56 -7.51
C LEU A 338 -18.75 6.79 -9.01
N ALA A 339 -19.96 6.58 -9.55
CA ALA A 339 -20.21 6.59 -10.99
C ALA A 339 -21.38 7.51 -11.36
N GLU A 340 -22.59 7.16 -10.92
CA GLU A 340 -23.84 7.75 -11.41
C GLU A 340 -24.33 8.89 -10.50
N GLU A 341 -24.21 8.75 -9.18
CA GLU A 341 -24.69 9.70 -8.17
C GLU A 341 -23.55 10.58 -7.62
N PHE A 342 -22.84 11.29 -8.49
CA PHE A 342 -21.60 12.04 -8.17
C PHE A 342 -21.82 13.49 -7.67
N GLY A 343 -23.07 13.89 -7.42
CA GLY A 343 -23.43 15.27 -7.15
C GLY A 343 -22.77 15.87 -5.89
N ASN A 344 -22.49 17.17 -5.92
CA ASN A 344 -22.03 17.91 -4.74
C ASN A 344 -23.21 18.20 -3.80
N PRO A 345 -23.19 17.75 -2.54
CA PRO A 345 -24.29 17.97 -1.57
C PRO A 345 -24.62 19.43 -1.26
N SER A 346 -23.74 20.36 -1.63
CA SER A 346 -23.95 21.81 -1.44
C SER A 346 -24.69 22.46 -2.61
N SER A 347 -24.89 21.74 -3.72
CA SER A 347 -25.57 22.26 -4.90
C SER A 347 -27.09 22.26 -4.74
N ILE A 348 -27.75 23.27 -5.32
CA ILE A 348 -29.20 23.46 -5.25
C ILE A 348 -29.99 22.73 -6.36
N HIS A 349 -29.32 21.94 -7.20
CA HIS A 349 -29.94 21.15 -8.27
C HIS A 349 -30.17 19.70 -7.82
N HIS A 350 -30.94 18.93 -8.61
CA HIS A 350 -31.30 17.54 -8.31
C HIS A 350 -30.14 16.65 -7.84
N ALA A 351 -29.04 16.58 -8.60
CA ALA A 351 -27.90 15.75 -8.19
C ALA A 351 -27.28 16.16 -6.83
N GLY A 352 -27.38 17.44 -6.44
CA GLY A 352 -26.94 17.91 -5.13
C GLY A 352 -27.92 17.54 -4.03
N TRP A 353 -29.22 17.64 -4.29
CA TRP A 353 -30.28 17.20 -3.37
C TRP A 353 -30.22 15.69 -3.09
N ASP A 354 -29.98 14.88 -4.11
CA ASP A 354 -29.85 13.43 -3.98
C ASP A 354 -28.64 13.07 -3.11
N ALA A 355 -27.48 13.66 -3.39
CA ALA A 355 -26.27 13.48 -2.59
C ALA A 355 -26.44 13.95 -1.13
N HIS A 356 -27.13 15.08 -0.91
CA HIS A 356 -27.48 15.56 0.42
C HIS A 356 -28.40 14.58 1.16
N GLY A 357 -29.43 14.07 0.49
CA GLY A 357 -30.34 13.07 1.03
C GLY A 357 -29.61 11.78 1.45
N ALA A 358 -28.64 11.34 0.66
CA ALA A 358 -27.79 10.18 0.96
C ALA A 358 -26.94 10.40 2.22
N ILE A 359 -26.31 11.57 2.36
CA ILE A 359 -25.55 11.95 3.56
C ILE A 359 -26.44 11.94 4.80
N GLU A 360 -27.63 12.54 4.73
CA GLU A 360 -28.55 12.59 5.87
C GLU A 360 -29.10 11.21 6.23
N GLY A 361 -29.31 10.35 5.24
CA GLY A 361 -29.62 8.93 5.44
C GLY A 361 -28.51 8.19 6.18
N ALA A 362 -27.25 8.41 5.80
CA ALA A 362 -26.10 7.85 6.49
C ALA A 362 -25.98 8.38 7.93
N ARG A 363 -26.16 9.69 8.12
CA ARG A 363 -26.12 10.35 9.43
C ARG A 363 -27.12 9.75 10.40
N ARG A 364 -28.35 9.46 9.94
CA ARG A 364 -29.37 8.76 10.74
C ARG A 364 -28.93 7.38 11.21
N ARG A 365 -28.30 6.58 10.33
CA ARG A 365 -27.84 5.22 10.67
C ARG A 365 -26.68 5.23 11.65
N VAL A 366 -25.71 6.12 11.47
CA VAL A 366 -24.60 6.28 12.43
C VAL A 366 -25.13 6.75 13.77
N ALA A 367 -26.10 7.67 13.79
CA ALA A 367 -26.69 8.18 15.03
C ALA A 367 -27.42 7.08 15.79
N ALA A 368 -28.18 6.22 15.10
CA ALA A 368 -28.86 5.07 15.69
C ALA A 368 -27.88 4.08 16.33
N LEU A 369 -26.72 3.81 15.70
CA LEU A 369 -25.72 2.88 16.21
C LEU A 369 -25.18 3.25 17.60
N ILE A 370 -25.12 4.55 17.91
CA ILE A 370 -24.59 5.06 19.18
C ILE A 370 -25.66 5.68 20.09
N ASN A 371 -26.94 5.47 19.78
CA ASN A 371 -28.10 6.10 20.43
C ASN A 371 -28.02 7.64 20.53
N SER A 372 -27.84 8.31 19.40
CA SER A 372 -27.73 9.76 19.31
C SER A 372 -28.72 10.38 18.33
N ARG A 373 -28.79 11.72 18.31
CA ARG A 373 -29.54 12.48 17.32
C ARG A 373 -28.65 12.79 16.11
N PRO A 374 -29.14 12.69 14.86
CA PRO A 374 -28.32 12.88 13.66
C PRO A 374 -27.52 14.19 13.64
N ARG A 375 -28.16 15.32 13.99
CA ARG A 375 -27.54 16.66 14.07
C ARG A 375 -26.37 16.79 15.06
N ARG A 376 -26.05 15.75 15.81
CA ARG A 376 -24.92 15.71 16.76
C ARG A 376 -23.69 15.05 16.16
N LEU A 377 -23.78 14.53 14.95
CA LEU A 377 -22.68 13.91 14.24
C LEU A 377 -22.03 14.89 13.28
N ILE A 378 -20.71 14.86 13.26
CA ILE A 378 -19.84 15.54 12.29
C ILE A 378 -19.08 14.43 11.55
N PHE A 379 -19.18 14.37 10.24
CA PHE A 379 -18.38 13.45 9.45
C PHE A 379 -16.93 13.92 9.34
N THR A 380 -16.01 12.97 9.46
CA THR A 380 -14.55 13.18 9.37
C THR A 380 -13.96 12.16 8.39
N SER A 381 -12.68 12.29 8.05
CA SER A 381 -11.96 11.28 7.25
C SER A 381 -11.64 9.99 8.02
N GLY A 382 -11.83 9.96 9.35
CA GLY A 382 -11.54 8.80 10.17
C GLY A 382 -11.43 9.11 11.66
N GLY A 383 -11.04 8.08 12.43
CA GLY A 383 -10.89 8.19 13.89
C GLY A 383 -9.79 9.17 14.31
N SER A 384 -8.68 9.23 13.59
CA SER A 384 -7.59 10.17 13.90
C SER A 384 -8.02 11.64 13.76
N GLU A 385 -8.76 11.99 12.70
CA GLU A 385 -9.31 13.34 12.53
C GLU A 385 -10.37 13.64 13.60
N ALA A 386 -11.25 12.66 13.92
CA ALA A 386 -12.25 12.81 14.97
C ALA A 386 -11.63 13.07 16.35
N ASN A 387 -10.61 12.30 16.73
CA ASN A 387 -9.86 12.50 17.97
C ASN A 387 -9.18 13.88 18.01
N ASN A 388 -8.53 14.29 16.92
CA ASN A 388 -7.90 15.61 16.84
C ASN A 388 -8.95 16.72 16.97
N LEU A 389 -10.10 16.59 16.29
CA LEU A 389 -11.16 17.60 16.31
C LEU A 389 -11.78 17.70 17.69
N ALA A 390 -11.99 16.57 18.37
CA ALA A 390 -12.48 16.57 19.74
C ALA A 390 -11.52 17.27 20.69
N ILE A 391 -10.25 16.86 20.69
CA ILE A 391 -9.27 17.32 21.68
C ILE A 391 -8.85 18.76 21.42
N LYS A 392 -8.35 19.07 20.21
CA LYS A 392 -7.92 20.41 19.84
C LYS A 392 -9.11 21.36 19.74
N GLY A 393 -10.25 20.89 19.23
CA GLY A 393 -11.44 21.71 19.10
C GLY A 393 -11.97 22.18 20.46
N VAL A 394 -12.01 21.30 21.48
CA VAL A 394 -12.35 21.72 22.85
C VAL A 394 -11.30 22.65 23.42
N ALA A 395 -10.02 22.28 23.34
CA ALA A 395 -8.93 23.06 23.91
C ALA A 395 -8.89 24.51 23.36
N PHE A 396 -9.03 24.67 22.05
CA PHE A 396 -8.94 25.98 21.38
C PHE A 396 -10.21 26.82 21.48
N SER A 397 -11.36 26.23 21.81
CA SER A 397 -12.63 26.96 21.95
C SER A 397 -12.99 27.30 23.41
N ASP A 398 -12.16 26.90 24.39
CA ASP A 398 -12.42 27.18 25.80
C ASP A 398 -12.26 28.67 26.11
N ALA A 399 -13.40 29.32 26.35
CA ALA A 399 -13.45 30.75 26.67
C ALA A 399 -12.77 31.10 28.01
N ARG A 400 -12.65 30.12 28.92
CA ARG A 400 -11.94 30.30 30.21
C ARG A 400 -10.42 30.18 30.07
N ARG A 401 -9.93 29.84 28.87
CA ARG A 401 -8.51 29.65 28.55
C ARG A 401 -7.83 28.66 29.49
N ARG A 402 -8.58 27.64 29.94
CA ARG A 402 -8.06 26.52 30.73
C ARG A 402 -7.06 25.73 29.90
N LYS A 403 -5.97 25.31 30.53
CA LYS A 403 -4.80 24.74 29.85
C LYS A 403 -4.45 23.33 30.30
N HIS A 404 -5.32 22.64 31.03
CA HIS A 404 -5.05 21.29 31.49
C HIS A 404 -5.96 20.24 30.87
N LEU A 405 -5.39 19.13 30.40
CA LEU A 405 -6.13 17.96 29.95
C LEU A 405 -5.69 16.72 30.73
N VAL A 406 -6.60 15.77 30.89
CA VAL A 406 -6.30 14.46 31.48
C VAL A 406 -6.56 13.38 30.44
N THR A 407 -5.62 12.45 30.29
CA THR A 407 -5.73 11.31 29.38
C THR A 407 -5.08 10.08 30.01
N THR A 408 -5.03 8.93 29.32
CA THR A 408 -4.34 7.73 29.82
C THR A 408 -3.03 7.46 29.08
N ARG A 409 -2.15 6.66 29.67
CA ARG A 409 -0.92 6.18 28.99
C ARG A 409 -1.19 5.14 27.90
N VAL A 410 -2.38 4.54 27.86
CA VAL A 410 -2.72 3.46 26.92
C VAL A 410 -3.52 3.94 25.71
N GLU A 411 -3.57 5.25 25.48
CA GLU A 411 -4.33 5.82 24.39
C GLU A 411 -3.73 5.49 23.00
N HIS A 412 -4.56 5.63 21.97
CA HIS A 412 -4.13 5.53 20.58
C HIS A 412 -3.14 6.67 20.26
N PRO A 413 -2.14 6.45 19.37
CA PRO A 413 -1.19 7.50 18.98
C PRO A 413 -1.83 8.80 18.51
N SER A 414 -3.02 8.78 17.89
CA SER A 414 -3.72 10.02 17.50
C SER A 414 -4.14 10.89 18.69
N VAL A 415 -4.35 10.32 19.87
CA VAL A 415 -4.64 11.05 21.11
C VAL A 415 -3.33 11.50 21.75
N LEU A 416 -2.38 10.57 21.96
CA LEU A 416 -1.08 10.88 22.59
C LEU A 416 -0.30 11.94 21.82
N ALA A 417 -0.18 11.83 20.50
CA ALA A 417 0.51 12.82 19.67
C ALA A 417 -0.23 14.16 19.64
N THR A 418 -1.57 14.16 19.78
CA THR A 418 -2.35 15.40 19.91
C THR A 418 -2.08 16.07 21.25
N CYS A 419 -2.02 15.31 22.34
CA CYS A 419 -1.64 15.81 23.66
C CYS A 419 -0.21 16.37 23.65
N ALA A 420 0.75 15.64 23.09
CA ALA A 420 2.14 16.09 22.93
C ALA A 420 2.23 17.40 22.13
N PHE A 421 1.45 17.54 21.05
CA PHE A 421 1.35 18.79 20.31
C PHE A 421 0.76 19.93 21.15
N LEU A 422 -0.25 19.67 21.98
CA LEU A 422 -0.80 20.70 22.86
C LEU A 422 0.21 21.12 23.94
N GLU A 423 1.07 20.22 24.42
CA GLU A 423 2.15 20.56 25.36
C GLU A 423 3.09 21.63 24.78
N THR A 424 3.41 21.57 23.48
CA THR A 424 4.22 22.60 22.82
C THR A 424 3.52 23.96 22.73
N LEU A 425 2.20 23.99 22.88
CA LEU A 425 1.36 25.20 22.93
C LEU A 425 1.04 25.65 24.37
N GLY A 426 1.79 25.15 25.35
CA GLY A 426 1.68 25.52 26.76
C GLY A 426 0.49 24.90 27.49
N TYR A 427 -0.08 23.80 26.99
CA TYR A 427 -1.02 23.00 27.77
C TYR A 427 -0.25 22.06 28.71
N SER A 428 -0.80 21.80 29.89
CA SER A 428 -0.35 20.69 30.74
C SER A 428 -1.20 19.47 30.48
N ILE A 429 -0.58 18.28 30.40
CA ILE A 429 -1.31 17.02 30.22
C ILE A 429 -0.99 16.09 31.38
N THR A 430 -2.02 15.57 32.05
CA THR A 430 -1.86 14.47 33.00
C THR A 430 -2.14 13.15 32.31
N TYR A 431 -1.13 12.29 32.21
CA TYR A 431 -1.25 10.93 31.68
C TYR A 431 -1.46 9.93 32.83
N LEU A 432 -2.71 9.54 33.05
CA LEU A 432 -3.10 8.59 34.09
C LEU A 432 -2.45 7.22 33.87
N PRO A 433 -1.95 6.59 34.95
CA PRO A 433 -1.54 5.19 34.90
C PRO A 433 -2.76 4.28 34.73
N VAL A 434 -2.48 3.02 34.40
CA VAL A 434 -3.47 1.94 34.37
C VAL A 434 -2.96 0.79 35.25
N ASP A 435 -3.88 -0.08 35.66
CA ASP A 435 -3.51 -1.33 36.33
C ASP A 435 -2.88 -2.36 35.37
N GLY A 436 -2.47 -3.52 35.90
CA GLY A 436 -1.91 -4.61 35.08
C GLY A 436 -2.89 -5.21 34.06
N GLY A 437 -4.20 -4.97 34.20
CA GLY A 437 -5.22 -5.30 33.21
C GLY A 437 -5.43 -4.20 32.15
N GLY A 438 -4.73 -3.07 32.28
CA GLY A 438 -4.87 -1.91 31.40
C GLY A 438 -6.10 -1.06 31.68
N ARG A 439 -6.74 -1.19 32.85
CA ARG A 439 -7.89 -0.36 33.25
C ARG A 439 -7.43 0.87 34.03
N VAL A 440 -8.06 2.01 33.76
CA VAL A 440 -7.90 3.22 34.55
C VAL A 440 -8.79 3.17 35.80
N ASP A 441 -8.27 3.63 36.94
CA ASP A 441 -9.03 3.84 38.16
C ASP A 441 -9.74 5.21 38.13
N PRO A 442 -11.09 5.27 38.24
CA PRO A 442 -11.82 6.52 38.37
C PRO A 442 -11.36 7.41 39.53
N GLU A 443 -10.80 6.86 40.61
CA GLU A 443 -10.28 7.65 41.71
C GLU A 443 -8.94 8.32 41.38
N CYS A 444 -8.09 7.69 40.55
CA CYS A 444 -6.91 8.36 39.98
C CYS A 444 -7.34 9.56 39.11
N LEU A 445 -8.42 9.43 38.33
CA LEU A 445 -8.97 10.55 37.58
C LEU A 445 -9.47 11.65 38.52
N ARG A 446 -10.15 11.31 39.63
CA ARG A 446 -10.64 12.30 40.60
C ARG A 446 -9.50 13.15 41.17
N GLY A 447 -8.37 12.53 41.51
CA GLY A 447 -7.19 13.23 42.02
C GLY A 447 -6.45 14.05 40.96
N ALA A 448 -6.55 13.66 39.69
CA ALA A 448 -5.90 14.37 38.58
C ALA A 448 -6.68 15.59 38.08
N ILE A 449 -7.98 15.71 38.35
CA ILE A 449 -8.75 16.88 37.94
C ILE A 449 -8.36 18.10 38.79
N ARG A 450 -8.00 19.17 38.09
CA ARG A 450 -7.63 20.49 38.61
C ARG A 450 -8.70 21.51 38.21
N ASP A 451 -8.65 22.69 38.82
CA ASP A 451 -9.58 23.78 38.50
C ASP A 451 -9.41 24.30 37.07
N ASP A 452 -8.21 24.13 36.49
CA ASP A 452 -7.89 24.49 35.11
C ASP A 452 -8.05 23.32 34.11
N THR A 453 -8.66 22.19 34.51
CA THR A 453 -8.94 21.08 33.57
C THR A 453 -10.07 21.45 32.60
N VAL A 454 -9.80 21.33 31.30
CA VAL A 454 -10.79 21.57 30.24
C VAL A 454 -11.42 20.29 29.71
N LEU A 455 -10.64 19.22 29.57
CA LEU A 455 -11.06 17.99 28.92
C LEU A 455 -10.41 16.76 29.57
N VAL A 456 -11.21 15.72 29.78
CA VAL A 456 -10.76 14.35 30.01
C VAL A 456 -10.96 13.57 28.71
N SER A 457 -9.92 12.88 28.24
CA SER A 457 -9.99 12.01 27.05
C SER A 457 -9.56 10.61 27.41
N ILE A 458 -10.49 9.65 27.41
CA ILE A 458 -10.18 8.24 27.74
C ILE A 458 -10.86 7.33 26.71
N MET A 459 -10.10 6.50 26.00
CA MET A 459 -10.64 5.53 25.06
C MET A 459 -11.64 4.57 25.73
N LEU A 460 -12.68 4.15 25.00
CA LEU A 460 -13.68 3.21 25.52
C LEU A 460 -13.14 1.78 25.59
N ALA A 461 -12.34 1.39 24.60
CA ALA A 461 -11.69 0.08 24.57
C ALA A 461 -10.33 0.17 23.87
N ASN A 462 -9.33 -0.50 24.45
CA ASN A 462 -7.97 -0.49 23.92
C ASN A 462 -7.84 -1.34 22.65
N ASN A 463 -7.12 -0.80 21.65
CA ASN A 463 -6.91 -1.46 20.35
C ASN A 463 -5.96 -2.66 20.40
N GLU A 464 -5.11 -2.76 21.42
CA GLU A 464 -4.11 -3.81 21.54
C GLU A 464 -4.56 -4.97 22.41
N THR A 465 -5.10 -4.68 23.61
CA THR A 465 -5.52 -5.69 24.58
C THR A 465 -7.01 -5.97 24.55
N GLY A 466 -7.80 -5.03 24.03
CA GLY A 466 -9.25 -5.08 24.07
C GLY A 466 -9.85 -4.70 25.42
N THR A 467 -9.05 -4.31 26.43
CA THR A 467 -9.54 -3.88 27.73
C THR A 467 -10.54 -2.73 27.59
N ILE A 468 -11.71 -2.86 28.24
CA ILE A 468 -12.81 -1.90 28.24
C ILE A 468 -12.67 -0.99 29.47
N GLN A 469 -12.60 0.32 29.24
CA GLN A 469 -12.43 1.31 30.30
C GLN A 469 -13.76 1.62 31.02
N PRO A 470 -13.74 1.99 32.31
CA PRO A 470 -14.93 2.42 33.07
C PRO A 470 -15.37 3.85 32.69
N VAL A 471 -15.69 4.07 31.41
CA VAL A 471 -15.99 5.41 30.86
C VAL A 471 -17.17 6.06 31.56
N ARG A 472 -18.21 5.30 31.92
CA ARG A 472 -19.39 5.85 32.60
C ARG A 472 -19.04 6.43 33.97
N GLU A 473 -18.25 5.70 34.74
CA GLU A 473 -17.76 6.14 36.05
C GLU A 473 -16.84 7.35 35.90
N CYS A 474 -15.91 7.32 34.94
CA CYS A 474 -15.02 8.44 34.65
C CYS A 474 -15.77 9.70 34.19
N CYS A 475 -16.83 9.56 33.39
CA CYS A 475 -17.71 10.67 33.00
C CYS A 475 -18.37 11.31 34.23
N ARG A 476 -18.88 10.50 35.17
CA ARG A 476 -19.47 11.02 36.43
C ARG A 476 -18.45 11.82 37.24
N VAL A 477 -17.21 11.35 37.32
CA VAL A 477 -16.12 12.07 38.01
C VAL A 477 -15.82 13.40 37.32
N ALA A 478 -15.67 13.41 35.99
CA ALA A 478 -15.39 14.62 35.22
C ALA A 478 -16.52 15.66 35.31
N HIS A 479 -17.77 15.23 35.11
CA HIS A 479 -18.95 16.09 35.18
C HIS A 479 -19.19 16.65 36.58
N GLY A 480 -18.88 15.89 37.64
CA GLY A 480 -18.92 16.38 39.03
C GLY A 480 -18.00 17.57 39.29
N ARG A 481 -17.04 17.84 38.41
CA ARG A 481 -16.12 18.99 38.44
C ARG A 481 -16.34 19.96 37.28
N GLY A 482 -17.40 19.80 36.48
CA GLY A 482 -17.67 20.65 35.32
C GLY A 482 -16.65 20.53 34.17
N VAL A 483 -15.98 19.38 34.06
CA VAL A 483 -14.99 19.08 33.02
C VAL A 483 -15.63 18.28 31.89
N LEU A 484 -15.26 18.58 30.65
CA LEU A 484 -15.78 17.84 29.49
C LEU A 484 -15.15 16.45 29.37
N PHE A 485 -15.87 15.51 28.76
CA PHE A 485 -15.40 14.13 28.54
C PHE A 485 -15.46 13.70 27.08
N HIS A 486 -14.31 13.35 26.52
CA HIS A 486 -14.16 12.71 25.21
C HIS A 486 -13.83 11.22 25.39
N THR A 487 -14.42 10.37 24.55
CA THR A 487 -14.00 8.97 24.43
C THR A 487 -13.67 8.60 22.99
N ASP A 488 -12.49 7.99 22.79
CA ASP A 488 -12.19 7.27 21.57
C ASP A 488 -12.89 5.90 21.61
N ALA A 489 -13.97 5.76 20.84
CA ALA A 489 -14.74 4.52 20.75
C ALA A 489 -14.48 3.75 19.44
N VAL A 490 -13.41 4.09 18.71
CA VAL A 490 -13.07 3.51 17.40
C VAL A 490 -13.02 1.98 17.43
N GLN A 491 -12.57 1.39 18.55
CA GLN A 491 -12.51 -0.08 18.69
C GLN A 491 -13.74 -0.72 19.31
N ALA A 492 -14.61 0.04 19.98
CA ALA A 492 -15.80 -0.47 20.66
C ALA A 492 -17.04 -0.44 19.77
N VAL A 493 -17.22 0.64 19.00
CA VAL A 493 -18.37 0.83 18.12
C VAL A 493 -18.50 -0.32 17.13
N GLY A 494 -19.67 -0.96 17.13
CA GLY A 494 -19.98 -2.10 16.26
C GLY A 494 -19.50 -3.46 16.76
N LYS A 495 -18.84 -3.53 17.92
CA LYS A 495 -18.41 -4.79 18.57
C LYS A 495 -19.10 -5.03 19.91
N ILE A 496 -19.43 -3.96 20.61
CA ILE A 496 -20.24 -3.96 21.84
C ILE A 496 -21.34 -2.89 21.70
N PRO A 497 -22.43 -2.97 22.49
CA PRO A 497 -23.37 -1.86 22.61
C PRO A 497 -22.64 -0.59 23.07
N VAL A 498 -22.90 0.52 22.38
CA VAL A 498 -22.37 1.84 22.73
C VAL A 498 -23.55 2.80 22.73
N ASP A 499 -23.81 3.41 23.87
CA ASP A 499 -24.89 4.38 24.05
C ASP A 499 -24.30 5.66 24.65
N VAL A 500 -24.30 6.75 23.88
CA VAL A 500 -23.70 8.01 24.34
C VAL A 500 -24.43 8.62 25.53
N ALA A 501 -25.73 8.34 25.68
CA ALA A 501 -26.52 8.82 26.82
C ALA A 501 -26.24 8.00 28.07
N GLU A 502 -26.13 6.66 27.94
CA GLU A 502 -25.77 5.78 29.07
C GLU A 502 -24.35 6.04 29.56
N LEU A 503 -23.40 6.19 28.63
CA LEU A 503 -22.00 6.50 28.94
C LEU A 503 -21.85 7.90 29.55
N GLY A 504 -22.71 8.84 29.19
CA GLY A 504 -22.62 10.22 29.64
C GLY A 504 -21.47 11.00 29.00
N VAL A 505 -21.05 10.64 27.80
CA VAL A 505 -19.92 11.29 27.11
C VAL A 505 -20.34 12.59 26.42
N ASP A 506 -19.39 13.51 26.30
CA ASP A 506 -19.62 14.81 25.64
C ASP A 506 -19.20 14.76 24.18
N LEU A 507 -18.14 13.99 23.91
CA LEU A 507 -17.61 13.73 22.59
C LEU A 507 -17.31 12.23 22.44
N LEU A 508 -17.57 11.67 21.26
CA LEU A 508 -17.23 10.28 20.93
C LEU A 508 -16.73 10.15 19.50
N SER A 509 -15.53 9.57 19.34
CA SER A 509 -14.90 9.34 18.04
C SER A 509 -15.16 7.92 17.54
N LEU A 510 -15.44 7.77 16.23
CA LEU A 510 -15.61 6.48 15.57
C LEU A 510 -15.03 6.46 14.14
N ALA A 511 -14.67 5.28 13.64
CA ALA A 511 -14.09 5.10 12.31
C ALA A 511 -14.69 3.89 11.57
N ALA A 512 -15.12 4.08 10.33
CA ALA A 512 -15.89 3.09 9.59
C ALA A 512 -15.12 1.76 9.35
N HIS A 513 -13.84 1.86 9.00
CA HIS A 513 -12.97 0.70 8.71
C HIS A 513 -12.67 -0.23 9.89
N LYS A 514 -13.18 0.05 11.11
CA LYS A 514 -13.08 -0.86 12.27
C LYS A 514 -14.31 -1.76 12.45
N PHE A 515 -15.37 -1.53 11.68
CA PHE A 515 -16.61 -2.32 11.72
C PHE A 515 -17.17 -2.62 10.31
N HIS A 516 -16.26 -2.88 9.37
CA HIS A 516 -16.52 -3.27 7.97
C HIS A 516 -17.07 -2.16 7.06
N GLY A 517 -16.84 -0.90 7.42
CA GLY A 517 -17.01 0.25 6.55
C GLY A 517 -15.76 0.60 5.75
N PRO A 518 -15.82 1.60 4.85
CA PRO A 518 -14.66 2.03 4.07
C PRO A 518 -13.59 2.72 4.92
N LYS A 519 -12.34 2.68 4.45
CA LYS A 519 -11.29 3.61 4.91
C LYS A 519 -11.63 5.04 4.44
N GLY A 520 -11.07 6.05 5.08
CA GLY A 520 -11.30 7.46 4.70
C GLY A 520 -12.68 8.01 5.10
N ALA A 521 -13.38 7.35 6.04
CA ALA A 521 -14.62 7.83 6.64
C ALA A 521 -14.66 7.56 8.15
N GLY A 522 -15.05 8.58 8.90
CA GLY A 522 -15.28 8.53 10.35
C GLY A 522 -16.35 9.52 10.78
N ALA A 523 -16.62 9.56 12.08
CA ALA A 523 -17.50 10.58 12.64
C ALA A 523 -17.08 10.96 14.06
N LEU A 524 -17.44 12.18 14.45
CA LEU A 524 -17.39 12.68 15.81
C LEU A 524 -18.82 12.99 16.27
N TYR A 525 -19.23 12.37 17.37
CA TYR A 525 -20.40 12.82 18.13
C TYR A 525 -20.04 14.00 19.02
N VAL A 526 -20.92 15.00 19.08
CA VAL A 526 -20.77 16.19 19.92
C VAL A 526 -22.09 16.48 20.65
N ARG A 527 -22.06 16.44 21.98
CA ARG A 527 -23.22 16.74 22.84
C ARG A 527 -23.69 18.19 22.62
N LYS A 528 -24.99 18.42 22.81
CA LYS A 528 -25.56 19.79 22.78
C LYS A 528 -24.81 20.72 23.73
N GLY A 529 -24.46 21.91 23.25
CA GLY A 529 -23.85 22.97 24.05
C GLY A 529 -22.33 22.91 24.15
N VAL A 530 -21.70 21.83 23.67
CA VAL A 530 -20.25 21.77 23.52
C VAL A 530 -19.84 22.63 22.33
N ARG A 531 -18.89 23.55 22.55
CA ARG A 531 -18.27 24.35 21.50
C ARG A 531 -16.97 23.70 21.07
N LEU A 532 -16.65 23.83 19.78
CA LEU A 532 -15.43 23.32 19.16
C LEU A 532 -14.87 24.35 18.19
N SER A 533 -13.54 24.46 18.15
CA SER A 533 -12.85 25.09 17.03
C SER A 533 -12.67 24.07 15.90
N PRO A 534 -12.96 24.43 14.63
CA PRO A 534 -12.68 23.55 13.50
C PRO A 534 -11.17 23.33 13.32
N LEU A 535 -10.79 22.16 12.81
CA LEU A 535 -9.42 21.91 12.34
C LEU A 535 -9.25 22.34 10.89
N VAL A 536 -10.23 21.99 10.06
CA VAL A 536 -10.27 22.29 8.63
C VAL A 536 -11.27 23.41 8.42
N HIS A 537 -10.77 24.59 8.09
CA HIS A 537 -11.57 25.78 7.79
C HIS A 537 -12.05 25.73 6.33
N GLY A 538 -13.19 26.34 6.01
CA GLY A 538 -13.73 26.34 4.65
C GLY A 538 -15.21 26.73 4.55
N GLY A 539 -15.89 26.22 3.51
CA GLY A 539 -17.24 26.63 3.08
C GLY A 539 -18.43 26.21 3.97
N GLY A 540 -18.23 26.04 5.29
CA GLY A 540 -19.33 25.82 6.23
C GLY A 540 -19.91 24.39 6.29
N GLN A 541 -19.29 23.41 5.62
CA GLN A 541 -19.72 22.01 5.69
C GLN A 541 -19.72 21.48 7.13
N GLU A 542 -20.56 20.47 7.38
CA GLU A 542 -20.75 19.86 8.71
C GLU A 542 -21.01 20.88 9.83
N GLY A 543 -21.81 21.92 9.53
CA GLY A 543 -22.14 22.98 10.49
C GLY A 543 -20.97 23.91 10.81
N GLY A 544 -20.03 24.07 9.87
CA GLY A 544 -18.83 24.90 10.02
C GLY A 544 -17.70 24.23 10.81
N LEU A 545 -17.86 22.97 11.23
CA LEU A 545 -16.89 22.28 12.08
C LEU A 545 -15.88 21.44 11.29
N ARG A 546 -16.16 21.15 10.01
CA ARG A 546 -15.26 20.42 9.12
C ARG A 546 -15.48 20.86 7.68
N GLY A 547 -14.62 21.76 7.19
CA GLY A 547 -14.66 22.27 5.82
C GLY A 547 -14.29 21.23 4.75
N GLY A 548 -14.73 21.51 3.51
CA GLY A 548 -14.43 20.71 2.32
C GLY A 548 -15.61 19.83 1.89
N THR A 549 -15.74 19.61 0.58
CA THR A 549 -16.79 18.78 -0.02
C THR A 549 -16.87 17.43 0.69
N GLN A 550 -18.08 17.02 1.06
CA GLN A 550 -18.28 15.78 1.79
C GLN A 550 -17.96 14.57 0.91
N ASN A 551 -17.25 13.59 1.48
CA ASN A 551 -17.02 12.30 0.84
C ASN A 551 -18.30 11.47 0.84
N VAL A 552 -19.22 11.76 -0.10
CA VAL A 552 -20.56 11.13 -0.18
C VAL A 552 -20.44 9.61 -0.15
N THR A 553 -19.57 9.04 -1.01
CA THR A 553 -19.31 7.61 -1.09
C THR A 553 -18.87 7.02 0.26
N GLY A 554 -17.87 7.62 0.90
CA GLY A 554 -17.37 7.16 2.19
C GLY A 554 -18.41 7.26 3.31
N ILE A 555 -19.18 8.35 3.33
CA ILE A 555 -20.24 8.61 4.30
C ILE A 555 -21.39 7.61 4.14
N VAL A 556 -21.84 7.35 2.92
CA VAL A 556 -22.86 6.32 2.63
C VAL A 556 -22.36 4.95 3.07
N GLY A 557 -21.10 4.62 2.75
CA GLY A 557 -20.47 3.38 3.19
C GLY A 557 -20.44 3.24 4.72
N LEU A 558 -20.04 4.30 5.43
CA LEU A 558 -20.08 4.36 6.89
C LEU A 558 -21.51 4.18 7.44
N GLY A 559 -22.50 4.86 6.87
CA GLY A 559 -23.91 4.73 7.27
C GLY A 559 -24.45 3.31 7.06
N LYS A 560 -24.11 2.67 5.93
CA LYS A 560 -24.49 1.28 5.67
C LYS A 560 -23.80 0.32 6.65
N ALA A 561 -22.51 0.51 6.91
CA ALA A 561 -21.75 -0.28 7.87
C ALA A 561 -22.33 -0.15 9.28
N ALA A 562 -22.73 1.06 9.68
CA ALA A 562 -23.34 1.31 10.98
C ALA A 562 -24.66 0.55 11.17
N GLY A 563 -25.53 0.55 10.15
CA GLY A 563 -26.77 -0.24 10.19
C GLY A 563 -26.53 -1.74 10.29
N LEU A 564 -25.53 -2.27 9.58
CA LEU A 564 -25.17 -3.69 9.65
C LEU A 564 -24.51 -4.05 10.97
N ALA A 565 -23.66 -3.18 11.51
CA ALA A 565 -23.02 -3.37 12.80
C ALA A 565 -24.07 -3.44 13.92
N MET A 566 -25.05 -2.52 13.92
CA MET A 566 -26.15 -2.51 14.89
C MET A 566 -26.96 -3.81 14.86
N ALA A 567 -27.35 -4.28 13.67
CA ALA A 567 -28.07 -5.55 13.52
C ALA A 567 -27.20 -6.77 13.86
N GLY A 568 -25.88 -6.65 13.71
CA GLY A 568 -24.90 -7.72 13.93
C GLY A 568 -24.36 -7.83 15.35
N LEU A 569 -24.71 -6.93 16.27
CA LEU A 569 -24.13 -6.90 17.64
C LEU A 569 -24.27 -8.25 18.36
N ARG A 570 -25.41 -8.93 18.25
CA ARG A 570 -25.63 -10.26 18.87
C ARG A 570 -24.68 -11.34 18.35
N ARG A 571 -24.10 -11.18 17.15
CA ARG A 571 -23.13 -12.14 16.59
C ARG A 571 -21.80 -12.10 17.33
N PHE A 572 -21.52 -11.05 18.11
CA PHE A 572 -20.27 -10.96 18.86
C PHE A 572 -20.20 -11.92 20.06
N ASP A 573 -21.31 -12.52 20.49
CA ASP A 573 -21.29 -13.64 21.45
C ASP A 573 -20.62 -14.89 20.85
N ARG A 574 -20.89 -15.15 19.55
CA ARG A 574 -20.17 -16.18 18.80
C ARG A 574 -18.69 -15.81 18.62
N VAL A 575 -18.39 -14.55 18.28
CA VAL A 575 -17.00 -14.09 18.15
C VAL A 575 -16.22 -14.25 19.46
N ARG A 576 -16.84 -13.97 20.61
CA ARG A 576 -16.28 -14.26 21.93
C ARG A 576 -15.93 -15.73 22.09
N SER A 577 -16.86 -16.62 21.75
CA SER A 577 -16.65 -18.07 21.82
C SER A 577 -15.48 -18.53 20.93
N LEU A 578 -15.36 -17.96 19.71
CA LEU A 578 -14.24 -18.23 18.81
C LEU A 578 -12.90 -17.70 19.34
N ARG A 579 -12.89 -16.49 19.92
CA ARG A 579 -11.71 -15.92 20.59
C ARG A 579 -11.25 -16.81 21.74
N ASP A 580 -12.19 -17.29 22.57
CA ASP A 580 -11.88 -18.13 23.73
C ASP A 580 -11.35 -19.51 23.30
N ARG A 581 -11.91 -20.07 22.22
CA ARG A 581 -11.37 -21.29 21.58
C ARG A 581 -9.96 -21.08 21.04
N LEU A 582 -9.70 -19.94 20.38
CA LEU A 582 -8.35 -19.59 19.91
C LEU A 582 -7.37 -19.47 21.08
N GLU A 583 -7.77 -18.78 22.15
CA GLU A 583 -6.96 -18.62 23.36
C GLU A 583 -6.61 -19.98 23.98
N ALA A 584 -7.59 -20.86 24.17
CA ALA A 584 -7.36 -22.22 24.67
C ALA A 584 -6.44 -23.03 23.75
N GLY A 585 -6.65 -22.95 22.43
CA GLY A 585 -5.82 -23.61 21.44
C GLY A 585 -4.35 -23.17 21.51
N ILE A 586 -4.09 -21.88 21.65
CA ILE A 586 -2.73 -21.34 21.77
C ILE A 586 -2.09 -21.74 23.10
N ARG A 587 -2.81 -21.65 24.22
CA ARG A 587 -2.31 -22.03 25.55
C ARG A 587 -1.95 -23.52 25.64
N ASN A 588 -2.68 -24.38 24.92
CA ASN A 588 -2.35 -25.80 24.83
C ASN A 588 -1.06 -26.06 24.02
N LEU A 589 -0.70 -25.18 23.08
CA LEU A 589 0.55 -25.27 22.31
C LEU A 589 1.73 -24.63 23.04
N VAL A 590 1.48 -23.57 23.81
CA VAL A 590 2.49 -22.78 24.53
C VAL A 590 2.06 -22.65 25.98
N SER A 591 2.53 -23.56 26.84
CA SER A 591 2.14 -23.63 28.25
C SER A 591 2.45 -22.37 29.06
N GLY A 592 3.47 -21.61 28.65
CA GLY A 592 3.84 -20.32 29.26
C GLY A 592 3.06 -19.11 28.75
N ALA A 593 2.06 -19.27 27.88
CA ALA A 593 1.35 -18.14 27.29
C ALA A 593 0.60 -17.30 28.35
N VAL A 594 0.81 -15.98 28.35
CA VAL A 594 0.19 -15.04 29.32
C VAL A 594 -0.75 -14.09 28.58
N LEU A 595 -1.94 -13.87 29.13
CA LEU A 595 -2.90 -12.91 28.57
C LEU A 595 -2.54 -11.49 28.97
N ASN A 596 -2.50 -10.60 28.00
CA ASN A 596 -2.43 -9.16 28.22
C ASN A 596 -3.84 -8.56 28.22
N GLY A 597 -4.17 -7.81 29.27
CA GLY A 597 -5.44 -7.09 29.43
C GLY A 597 -6.36 -7.72 30.46
N ASP A 598 -7.51 -7.08 30.68
CA ASP A 598 -8.51 -7.55 31.65
C ASP A 598 -9.20 -8.82 31.11
N PRO A 599 -9.19 -9.94 31.86
CA PRO A 599 -9.78 -11.20 31.37
C PRO A 599 -11.31 -11.15 31.22
N GLN A 600 -11.99 -10.30 32.01
CA GLN A 600 -13.46 -10.21 32.05
C GLN A 600 -13.98 -9.02 31.25
N ARG A 601 -13.37 -7.85 31.42
CA ARG A 601 -13.78 -6.58 30.78
C ARG A 601 -12.97 -6.33 29.53
N ARG A 602 -13.11 -7.24 28.57
CA ARG A 602 -12.37 -7.25 27.31
C ARG A 602 -13.30 -7.39 26.11
N LEU A 603 -12.97 -6.72 25.01
CA LEU A 603 -13.68 -6.81 23.74
C LEU A 603 -13.81 -8.28 23.30
N PRO A 604 -15.00 -8.69 22.81
CA PRO A 604 -15.27 -10.08 22.42
C PRO A 604 -14.35 -10.61 21.31
N ASN A 605 -13.67 -9.73 20.56
CA ASN A 605 -12.90 -10.10 19.39
C ASN A 605 -11.37 -10.02 19.57
N THR A 606 -10.87 -9.45 20.67
CA THR A 606 -9.44 -9.14 20.82
C THR A 606 -8.77 -10.14 21.75
N LEU A 607 -7.67 -10.72 21.32
CA LEU A 607 -6.79 -11.60 22.09
C LEU A 607 -5.36 -11.10 21.94
N ASN A 608 -4.69 -10.81 23.05
CA ASN A 608 -3.29 -10.42 23.06
C ASN A 608 -2.53 -11.30 24.05
N LEU A 609 -1.59 -12.10 23.55
CA LEU A 609 -0.85 -13.07 24.36
C LEU A 609 0.64 -12.77 24.28
N ILE A 610 1.30 -12.81 25.43
CA ILE A 610 2.75 -13.01 25.51
C ILE A 610 3.02 -14.49 25.30
N LEU A 611 3.90 -14.82 24.36
CA LEU A 611 4.36 -16.18 24.09
C LEU A 611 5.85 -16.27 24.44
N PRO A 612 6.21 -16.67 25.68
CA PRO A 612 7.59 -16.60 26.15
C PRO A 612 8.58 -17.33 25.24
N GLY A 613 9.72 -16.68 24.99
CA GLY A 613 10.78 -17.22 24.13
C GLY A 613 10.50 -17.08 22.63
N LEU A 614 9.37 -16.51 22.22
CA LEU A 614 9.03 -16.26 20.82
C LEU A 614 8.94 -14.76 20.55
N ARG A 615 9.82 -14.25 19.69
CA ARG A 615 9.75 -12.85 19.25
C ARG A 615 8.49 -12.64 18.40
N GLY A 616 7.61 -11.74 18.85
CA GLY A 616 6.27 -11.55 18.26
C GLY A 616 6.31 -11.17 16.78
N GLU A 617 7.25 -10.30 16.39
CA GLU A 617 7.48 -9.90 14.99
C GLU A 617 7.81 -11.10 14.09
N SER A 618 8.77 -11.92 14.51
CA SER A 618 9.19 -13.11 13.77
C SER A 618 8.08 -14.14 13.68
N LEU A 619 7.29 -14.30 14.74
CA LEU A 619 6.14 -15.19 14.75
C LEU A 619 5.04 -14.70 13.80
N VAL A 620 4.76 -13.40 13.75
CA VAL A 620 3.78 -12.83 12.81
C VAL A 620 4.19 -13.05 11.36
N VAL A 621 5.47 -12.84 11.02
CA VAL A 621 5.99 -13.13 9.67
C VAL A 621 5.84 -14.61 9.32
N ALA A 622 6.19 -15.51 10.25
CA ALA A 622 6.05 -16.94 10.01
C ALA A 622 4.59 -17.40 9.91
N LEU A 623 3.68 -16.80 10.67
CA LEU A 623 2.24 -17.03 10.57
C LEU A 623 1.68 -16.55 9.23
N ASP A 624 2.12 -15.38 8.74
CA ASP A 624 1.70 -14.84 7.45
C ASP A 624 2.13 -15.75 6.30
N GLN A 625 3.38 -16.24 6.31
CA GLN A 625 3.85 -17.27 5.40
C GLN A 625 3.02 -18.56 5.49
N ALA A 626 2.48 -18.88 6.66
CA ALA A 626 1.58 -20.01 6.88
C ALA A 626 0.10 -19.71 6.55
N GLY A 627 -0.22 -18.51 6.03
CA GLY A 627 -1.55 -18.09 5.62
C GLY A 627 -2.42 -17.50 6.73
N VAL A 628 -1.84 -17.02 7.82
CA VAL A 628 -2.56 -16.41 8.95
C VAL A 628 -2.06 -14.99 9.21
N ALA A 629 -2.92 -14.00 8.99
CA ALA A 629 -2.59 -12.60 9.29
C ALA A 629 -2.89 -12.28 10.76
N ALA A 630 -1.90 -11.76 11.48
CA ALA A 630 -2.00 -11.27 12.86
C ALA A 630 -1.10 -10.05 13.03
N SER A 631 -1.07 -9.45 14.22
CA SER A 631 -0.24 -8.27 14.50
C SER A 631 0.67 -8.53 15.69
N SER A 632 1.89 -8.00 15.67
CA SER A 632 2.71 -7.88 16.88
C SER A 632 2.24 -6.67 17.68
N GLY A 633 2.55 -6.61 18.97
CA GLY A 633 2.32 -5.39 19.78
C GLY A 633 3.02 -4.16 19.22
N SER A 634 4.14 -4.32 18.50
CA SER A 634 4.93 -3.23 17.88
C SER A 634 4.39 -2.72 16.53
N ALA A 635 3.38 -3.37 15.93
CA ALA A 635 3.11 -3.29 14.48
C ALA A 635 2.62 -1.94 13.93
N CYS A 636 2.38 -0.91 14.75
CA CYS A 636 2.09 0.44 14.24
C CYS A 636 3.34 1.33 14.05
N LYS A 637 4.55 0.86 14.35
CA LYS A 637 5.80 1.52 13.95
C LYS A 637 6.57 0.62 12.97
N SER A 638 6.29 0.73 11.67
CA SER A 638 7.21 0.21 10.65
C SER A 638 8.58 0.90 10.83
N GLY A 639 9.53 0.21 11.47
CA GLY A 639 10.93 0.66 11.59
C GLY A 639 11.43 1.08 12.98
N SER A 640 10.65 0.95 14.08
CA SER A 640 11.15 1.25 15.43
C SER A 640 11.26 -0.01 16.29
N PRO A 641 12.42 -0.29 16.90
CA PRO A 641 12.66 -1.48 17.72
C PRO A 641 12.05 -1.40 19.13
N GLU A 642 11.25 -0.37 19.45
CA GLU A 642 10.70 -0.18 20.80
C GLU A 642 9.43 -1.02 21.03
N PRO A 643 9.27 -1.63 22.23
CA PRO A 643 8.06 -2.34 22.59
C PRO A 643 6.85 -1.39 22.70
N THR A 644 5.65 -1.93 22.61
CA THR A 644 4.42 -1.12 22.68
C THR A 644 4.29 -0.38 24.01
N HIS A 645 3.97 0.92 23.91
CA HIS A 645 3.74 1.78 25.08
C HIS A 645 2.56 1.30 25.93
N VAL A 646 1.60 0.57 25.35
CA VAL A 646 0.44 0.04 26.07
C VAL A 646 0.86 -1.01 27.09
N LEU A 647 1.65 -2.02 26.68
CA LEU A 647 2.07 -3.08 27.58
C LEU A 647 3.06 -2.57 28.63
N LEU A 648 3.95 -1.65 28.25
CA LEU A 648 4.83 -0.98 29.22
C LEU A 648 4.02 -0.20 30.28
N ALA A 649 2.96 0.50 29.86
CA ALA A 649 2.08 1.23 30.79
C ALA A 649 1.31 0.30 31.74
N MET A 650 1.10 -0.96 31.35
CA MET A 650 0.50 -2.02 32.19
C MET A 650 1.54 -2.69 33.12
N GLY A 651 2.80 -2.27 33.09
CA GLY A 651 3.87 -2.86 33.90
C GLY A 651 4.47 -4.13 33.33
N VAL A 652 4.20 -4.48 32.06
CA VAL A 652 4.87 -5.59 31.38
C VAL A 652 6.31 -5.19 31.09
N ARG A 653 7.26 -6.06 31.40
CA ARG A 653 8.69 -5.82 31.13
C ARG A 653 8.91 -5.71 29.61
N ALA A 654 9.84 -4.86 29.19
CA ALA A 654 10.16 -4.66 27.77
C ALA A 654 10.45 -5.98 27.03
N GLU A 655 11.25 -6.87 27.64
CA GLU A 655 11.57 -8.21 27.14
C GLU A 655 10.31 -9.04 26.83
N ASP A 656 9.35 -9.04 27.75
CA ASP A 656 8.10 -9.80 27.62
C ASP A 656 7.16 -9.15 26.59
N ALA A 657 7.15 -7.81 26.51
CA ALA A 657 6.35 -7.06 25.54
C ALA A 657 6.77 -7.34 24.08
N HIS A 658 8.04 -7.63 23.81
CA HIS A 658 8.51 -8.08 22.49
C HIS A 658 7.98 -9.45 22.09
N CYS A 659 7.53 -10.26 23.05
CA CYS A 659 6.95 -11.57 22.82
C CYS A 659 5.42 -11.53 22.68
N ALA A 660 4.81 -10.34 22.61
CA ALA A 660 3.37 -10.17 22.50
C ALA A 660 2.85 -10.27 21.06
N VAL A 661 1.80 -11.06 20.85
CA VAL A 661 1.07 -11.18 19.59
C VAL A 661 -0.41 -10.92 19.81
N ARG A 662 -1.00 -10.09 18.95
CA ARG A 662 -2.42 -9.75 18.92
C ARG A 662 -3.12 -10.46 17.78
N PHE A 663 -4.16 -11.19 18.14
CA PHE A 663 -5.17 -11.75 17.26
C PHE A 663 -6.48 -10.99 17.46
N SER A 664 -7.10 -10.54 16.38
CA SER A 664 -8.34 -9.78 16.41
C SER A 664 -9.31 -10.30 15.37
N LEU A 665 -10.41 -10.86 15.87
CA LEU A 665 -11.45 -11.51 15.08
C LEU A 665 -12.48 -10.48 14.59
N SER A 666 -13.35 -10.92 13.70
CA SER A 666 -14.53 -10.22 13.20
C SER A 666 -15.74 -11.15 13.19
N ARG A 667 -16.91 -10.59 12.87
CA ARG A 667 -18.15 -11.36 12.68
C ARG A 667 -18.10 -12.36 11.50
N PHE A 668 -17.07 -12.29 10.65
CA PHE A 668 -16.90 -13.17 9.49
C PHE A 668 -15.97 -14.36 9.75
N ASN A 669 -15.25 -14.38 10.88
CA ASN A 669 -14.43 -15.54 11.21
C ASN A 669 -15.31 -16.75 11.58
N SER A 670 -14.82 -17.93 11.23
CA SER A 670 -15.47 -19.23 11.41
C SER A 670 -14.67 -20.14 12.35
N GLU A 671 -15.25 -21.29 12.74
CA GLU A 671 -14.53 -22.26 13.56
C GLU A 671 -13.35 -22.86 12.81
N GLU A 672 -13.53 -23.10 11.51
CA GLU A 672 -12.51 -23.59 10.60
C GLU A 672 -11.33 -22.62 10.49
N ASP A 673 -11.59 -21.31 10.54
CA ASP A 673 -10.51 -20.31 10.58
C ASP A 673 -9.70 -20.43 11.88
N ILE A 674 -10.35 -20.66 13.02
CA ILE A 674 -9.66 -20.83 14.31
C ILE A 674 -8.83 -22.11 14.33
N ASP A 675 -9.39 -23.21 13.85
CA ASP A 675 -8.68 -24.48 13.75
C ASP A 675 -7.48 -24.38 12.80
N ALA A 676 -7.65 -23.71 11.66
CA ALA A 676 -6.57 -23.45 10.72
C ALA A 676 -5.48 -22.56 11.32
N ALA A 677 -5.84 -21.53 12.09
CA ALA A 677 -4.88 -20.67 12.78
C ALA A 677 -4.07 -21.43 13.83
N VAL A 678 -4.72 -22.26 14.67
CA VAL A 678 -4.03 -23.08 15.67
C VAL A 678 -3.14 -24.14 15.01
N ALA A 679 -3.60 -24.76 13.92
CA ALA A 679 -2.80 -25.72 13.15
C ALA A 679 -1.58 -25.05 12.50
N ALA A 680 -1.74 -23.85 11.95
CA ALA A 680 -0.64 -23.06 11.39
C ALA A 680 0.39 -22.71 12.47
N LEU A 681 -0.07 -22.23 13.64
CA LEU A 681 0.83 -21.95 14.77
C LEU A 681 1.60 -23.20 15.19
N ARG A 682 0.93 -24.36 15.32
CA ARG A 682 1.60 -25.63 15.63
C ARG A 682 2.71 -25.97 14.64
N ARG A 683 2.46 -25.79 13.34
CA ARG A 683 3.48 -26.03 12.30
C ARG A 683 4.65 -25.08 12.42
N VAL A 684 4.38 -23.79 12.63
CA VAL A 684 5.41 -22.76 12.82
C VAL A 684 6.28 -23.08 14.03
N LEU A 685 5.68 -23.42 15.17
CA LEU A 685 6.44 -23.83 16.37
C LEU A 685 7.29 -25.08 16.10
N GLY A 686 6.76 -26.06 15.35
CA GLY A 686 7.47 -27.29 14.98
C GLY A 686 8.65 -27.08 14.03
N SER A 687 8.56 -26.13 13.10
CA SER A 687 9.68 -25.75 12.21
C SER A 687 10.71 -24.87 12.92
N MET A 688 10.26 -23.99 13.82
CA MET A 688 11.14 -23.13 14.63
C MET A 688 12.07 -23.96 15.53
N GLY A 689 11.61 -25.11 16.05
CA GLY A 689 12.46 -26.04 16.81
C GLY A 689 13.54 -26.76 16.00
N LYS A 690 13.49 -26.74 14.66
CA LYS A 690 14.41 -27.50 13.78
C LYS A 690 15.36 -26.62 12.94
N THR A 691 15.04 -25.35 12.71
CA THR A 691 15.69 -24.58 11.62
C THR A 691 16.31 -23.25 12.06
N VAL A 692 16.00 -22.70 13.24
CA VAL A 692 16.51 -21.36 13.63
C VAL A 692 16.82 -21.31 15.12
N ARG A 693 18.10 -21.13 15.49
CA ARG A 693 18.49 -20.56 16.79
C ARG A 693 17.96 -19.13 16.83
N PHE A 694 16.79 -18.92 17.43
CA PHE A 694 16.41 -17.57 17.82
C PHE A 694 17.49 -17.03 18.76
N LEU A 695 17.96 -15.81 18.50
CA LEU A 695 18.55 -15.00 19.56
C LEU A 695 17.48 -14.94 20.65
N PRO A 696 17.72 -15.50 21.85
CA PRO A 696 16.80 -15.30 22.96
C PRO A 696 16.63 -13.79 23.16
N CYS A 697 15.45 -13.36 23.64
CA CYS A 697 15.31 -12.01 24.17
C CYS A 697 16.46 -11.78 25.15
N LYS A 698 17.41 -10.92 24.77
CA LYS A 698 18.52 -10.50 25.61
C LYS A 698 18.07 -9.37 26.49
#